data_AF-A0A2N2BRM9-F1
#
_entry.id   AF-A0A2N2BRM9-F1
#
_cell.length_a   1.000
_cell.length_b   1.000
_cell.length_c   1.000
_cell.angle_alpha   90.00
_cell.angle_beta   90.00
_cell.angle_gamma   90.00
#
_symmetry.space_group_name_H-M   'P 1'
#
loop_
_entity.id
_entity.type
_entity.pdbx_description
1 polymer ?
#
loop_
_entity_poly.entity_id
_entity_poly.type
_entity_poly.pdbx_seq_one_letter_code
_entity_poly.pdbx_strand_id
1 'polypeptide(L)'
;MKTRQFIFGWNCRGIDQNRRSDQVFQRMEKNMKKRFKQGLSGLLMLLLITGLVPVGVMAEQTSESNVAPVKQEVAVPDNNGAVAVSGANENDVSENQPILATPDEVSEAATSGDSQETIAVQELQTSATDPNYIYYDTAGGVYVYKYTGTGGDVTIPTTLGGKKVVGIAGYSFQVTTCTSVVIPEGVTYIDAHGFDNCTSLKTITIPESMKTIGDYAFKNCQSLTAIRIPKDLINLGNHVFEGCLSLARIEVAAENLKFSSIEGLLYNKAGDKLLACPGGVATVTTPTSVTTIAPYAFATCTNLANVVLNDGVITIDDYAFSDCTNLMKINIPEGVTRIGTYAFSNCNNLMAIITPKSAINIGTYAFYDCDNLISVTFGEGVTRIPEYAFQNCSSLSTVKLPESLTGIEDYAFKGCTSLSAIAIPNNVTTIASNAFAGCGLATITIPTSVVTIGIGAFSGCTSLTTVNLVEGLTTIDDSAFYNCKNLRTISIPKTVIRIGNSAFFGCASIATMSIPDGVAVIDNNAFGNCASLTGISIPQSVQSIGSGVFDGCLSLKSITVSADNPMYSSVNGMLFNNNGANLVRCPEGATSFVIPAGVTSIGNAAFYQCANLASINIPEGVTGIGYSAFSECTHLVKVIIPETVTAMGPYVFGYSGNPTIYGSAGSYAQTYADMYGYIFVSYGYFKVSSFTTDKPSGQYVDTDIYLTAAGIGGTAPYQYKFYYRLGTEEKVIRDYLATETATFKPAAPGIYTLFVDIKDKNGNIVSRNISDYTVFSNPTISSFITDKPSGQGTNTDITLTAVGVGGVAPYTYKFYYRIGTTNTFIQDFSELNTAIFKPQAVGTYTLYVEMKDANEKAVTSSIGNYIIVKPVAPVNLKTSEISNNSVAIAWDGVTGASSYNVYKNGVRVNADPITGTNFKVEGLTAKTEYTFTVKSLVNTIESDASTALKVKTMGDPVNLNVGTVTGAPGKNVIVKVDVSNNSSISAARFIVGFDNSKLEYIATNPGTLAQGGTIVTNLAGNQVTIGYINQKMITEAGTFLELEFKIKDGMADQNLPITLTSLELTDLTGVELIPVISNGEIKISGIIIGDINGDGAISAFDALMALQIATGKIVPTTTQKTAADIDGNGMISAFESLRILQFATGKTTIL
;
A
#
# COMPACT_ATOMS: atom_id res chain seq x y z
N MET A 1 -50.59 -38.29 -20.30
CA MET A 1 -51.18 -37.20 -19.47
C MET A 1 -50.26 -35.99 -19.54
N LYS A 2 -50.77 -34.76 -19.38
CA LYS A 2 -49.97 -33.52 -19.38
C LYS A 2 -50.31 -32.71 -18.12
N THR A 3 -49.31 -32.18 -17.43
CA THR A 3 -49.50 -31.27 -16.30
C THR A 3 -48.64 -30.04 -16.52
N ARG A 4 -49.26 -28.85 -16.49
CA ARG A 4 -48.55 -27.55 -16.51
C ARG A 4 -48.14 -27.20 -15.08
N GLN A 5 -46.96 -26.59 -14.90
CA GLN A 5 -46.60 -25.93 -13.65
C GLN A 5 -46.95 -24.43 -13.67
N PHE A 6 -46.92 -23.82 -12.49
CA PHE A 6 -47.50 -22.50 -12.21
C PHE A 6 -46.57 -21.33 -12.52
N ILE A 7 -47.19 -20.19 -12.79
CA ILE A 7 -46.57 -18.86 -12.80
C ILE A 7 -46.66 -18.31 -11.38
N PHE A 8 -45.58 -17.71 -10.86
CA PHE A 8 -45.63 -16.78 -9.74
C PHE A 8 -44.90 -15.49 -10.12
N GLY A 9 -45.66 -14.39 -10.08
CA GLY A 9 -45.18 -13.03 -10.31
C GLY A 9 -46.31 -12.08 -9.93
N TRP A 10 -46.19 -11.42 -8.78
CA TRP A 10 -47.17 -10.47 -8.29
C TRP A 10 -46.59 -9.05 -8.35
N ASN A 11 -47.36 -8.15 -8.95
CA ASN A 11 -46.97 -6.77 -9.20
C ASN A 11 -48.24 -5.92 -9.05
N CYS A 12 -48.36 -5.21 -7.93
CA CYS A 12 -49.56 -4.47 -7.57
C CYS A 12 -49.24 -2.99 -7.33
N ARG A 13 -49.77 -2.11 -8.19
CA ARG A 13 -49.99 -0.71 -7.83
C ARG A 13 -51.24 -0.62 -6.94
N GLY A 14 -51.25 0.34 -6.01
CA GLY A 14 -52.27 0.44 -4.99
C GLY A 14 -53.64 0.93 -5.47
N ILE A 15 -54.67 0.55 -4.72
CA ILE A 15 -55.99 1.19 -4.64
C ILE A 15 -56.30 1.32 -3.13
N ASP A 16 -56.97 2.41 -2.76
CA ASP A 16 -57.32 2.76 -1.37
C ASP A 16 -58.70 2.19 -0.94
N GLN A 17 -59.01 2.31 0.36
CA GLN A 17 -60.29 2.09 1.06
C GLN A 17 -60.56 0.74 1.77
N ASN A 18 -60.42 0.83 3.10
CA ASN A 18 -61.41 0.45 4.14
C ASN A 18 -61.82 -1.02 4.43
N ARG A 19 -61.66 -1.36 5.73
CA ARG A 19 -62.51 -2.17 6.63
C ARG A 19 -62.50 -3.71 6.60
N ARG A 20 -61.79 -4.21 7.63
CA ARG A 20 -62.19 -5.25 8.61
C ARG A 20 -62.18 -6.73 8.20
N SER A 21 -61.99 -7.54 9.26
CA SER A 21 -62.12 -9.01 9.38
C SER A 21 -61.30 -9.88 8.44
N ASP A 22 -60.08 -10.23 8.88
CA ASP A 22 -59.60 -11.60 8.71
C ASP A 22 -58.57 -11.99 9.80
N GLN A 23 -59.02 -12.73 10.81
CA GLN A 23 -58.17 -13.22 11.93
C GLN A 23 -58.33 -14.74 12.16
N VAL A 24 -59.03 -15.43 11.25
CA VAL A 24 -59.41 -16.85 11.41
C VAL A 24 -58.52 -17.78 10.59
N PHE A 25 -58.03 -17.35 9.42
CA PHE A 25 -57.39 -18.26 8.47
C PHE A 25 -56.00 -18.76 8.88
N GLN A 26 -55.18 -17.93 9.56
CA GLN A 26 -53.82 -18.32 9.95
C GLN A 26 -53.75 -19.40 11.06
N ARG A 27 -54.86 -19.68 11.76
CA ARG A 27 -54.85 -20.63 12.90
C ARG A 27 -54.89 -22.11 12.49
N MET A 28 -55.19 -22.43 11.22
CA MET A 28 -55.28 -23.82 10.75
C MET A 28 -53.96 -24.41 10.22
N GLU A 29 -53.08 -23.61 9.60
CA GLU A 29 -51.87 -24.16 8.96
C GLU A 29 -50.85 -24.72 9.97
N LYS A 30 -50.74 -24.10 11.16
CA LYS A 30 -49.82 -24.49 12.23
C LYS A 30 -50.12 -25.90 12.80
N ASN A 31 -51.33 -26.42 12.61
CA ASN A 31 -51.76 -27.73 13.13
C ASN A 31 -51.50 -28.92 12.18
N MET A 32 -51.40 -28.72 10.86
CA MET A 32 -51.10 -29.84 9.95
C MET A 32 -49.62 -30.23 9.95
N LYS A 33 -48.70 -29.26 10.12
CA LYS A 33 -47.25 -29.50 10.12
C LYS A 33 -46.74 -30.29 11.34
N LYS A 34 -47.55 -30.49 12.39
CA LYS A 34 -47.18 -31.25 13.61
C LYS A 34 -47.57 -32.75 13.57
N ARG A 35 -48.09 -33.28 12.46
CA ARG A 35 -48.49 -34.70 12.32
C ARG A 35 -47.69 -35.54 11.30
N PHE A 36 -46.57 -35.03 10.78
CA PHE A 36 -45.79 -35.71 9.72
C PHE A 36 -44.33 -36.08 10.09
N LYS A 37 -44.00 -36.13 11.38
CA LYS A 37 -42.68 -36.58 11.89
C LYS A 37 -42.80 -37.54 13.08
N GLN A 38 -43.33 -38.74 12.83
CA GLN A 38 -43.06 -39.98 13.58
C GLN A 38 -43.80 -41.13 12.87
N GLY A 39 -43.08 -42.15 12.38
CA GLY A 39 -43.69 -43.27 11.67
C GLY A 39 -42.72 -44.12 10.85
N LEU A 40 -42.37 -45.29 11.40
CA LEU A 40 -41.71 -46.45 10.78
C LEU A 40 -40.31 -46.26 10.17
N SER A 41 -39.37 -47.06 10.69
CA SER A 41 -38.30 -47.69 9.92
C SER A 41 -38.55 -49.22 9.90
N GLY A 42 -38.01 -49.94 8.92
CA GLY A 42 -37.86 -51.40 8.97
C GLY A 42 -38.28 -52.21 7.73
N LEU A 43 -37.28 -52.72 6.99
CA LEU A 43 -37.30 -53.86 6.04
C LEU A 43 -38.20 -53.69 4.78
N LEU A 44 -37.91 -54.22 3.59
CA LEU A 44 -36.97 -55.28 3.15
C LEU A 44 -36.49 -55.05 1.68
N MET A 45 -35.68 -55.99 1.16
CA MET A 45 -35.12 -56.20 -0.20
C MET A 45 -36.11 -55.98 -1.40
N LEU A 46 -35.73 -55.91 -2.69
CA LEU A 46 -34.73 -56.72 -3.43
C LEU A 46 -34.40 -56.22 -4.88
N LEU A 47 -33.16 -56.49 -5.35
CA LEU A 47 -32.63 -56.66 -6.73
C LEU A 47 -32.77 -55.60 -7.87
N LEU A 48 -31.61 -55.21 -8.44
CA LEU A 48 -31.15 -55.25 -9.87
C LEU A 48 -30.04 -54.19 -10.07
N ILE A 49 -28.73 -54.48 -9.98
CA ILE A 49 -27.84 -55.20 -10.93
C ILE A 49 -27.82 -54.63 -12.36
N THR A 50 -26.90 -53.68 -12.61
CA THR A 50 -25.79 -53.65 -13.61
C THR A 50 -25.20 -52.22 -13.62
N GLY A 51 -23.89 -51.94 -13.61
CA GLY A 51 -22.71 -52.81 -13.49
C GLY A 51 -21.67 -52.54 -14.59
N LEU A 52 -20.58 -51.81 -14.29
CA LEU A 52 -19.29 -51.85 -15.01
C LEU A 52 -18.22 -50.96 -14.33
N VAL A 53 -17.04 -51.54 -14.09
CA VAL A 53 -15.76 -50.86 -13.79
C VAL A 53 -14.66 -51.68 -14.48
N PRO A 54 -13.66 -51.05 -15.12
CA PRO A 54 -12.34 -51.65 -15.34
C PRO A 54 -11.22 -50.92 -14.57
N VAL A 55 -10.08 -51.58 -14.43
CA VAL A 55 -9.00 -51.24 -13.47
C VAL A 55 -7.65 -51.06 -14.18
N GLY A 56 -6.79 -50.16 -13.67
CA GLY A 56 -5.39 -50.00 -14.06
C GLY A 56 -4.95 -48.52 -14.05
N VAL A 57 -3.71 -48.14 -13.75
CA VAL A 57 -2.47 -48.91 -13.46
C VAL A 57 -1.67 -48.20 -12.36
N MET A 58 -0.76 -48.92 -11.68
CA MET A 58 0.08 -48.43 -10.58
C MET A 58 1.31 -47.63 -11.03
N ALA A 59 1.85 -46.79 -10.14
CA ALA A 59 3.26 -46.39 -10.09
C ALA A 59 3.67 -46.18 -8.61
N GLU A 60 4.93 -46.50 -8.27
CA GLU A 60 5.40 -46.72 -6.89
C GLU A 60 6.21 -45.54 -6.28
N GLN A 61 6.62 -45.76 -5.02
CA GLN A 61 7.80 -45.22 -4.31
C GLN A 61 7.65 -44.00 -3.37
N THR A 62 8.38 -43.89 -2.24
CA THR A 62 8.59 -44.79 -1.07
C THR A 62 9.70 -44.22 -0.15
N SER A 63 9.35 -43.85 1.08
CA SER A 63 10.21 -43.85 2.30
C SER A 63 9.35 -43.28 3.47
N GLU A 64 9.29 -43.79 4.71
CA GLU A 64 10.25 -44.41 5.65
C GLU A 64 11.35 -43.45 6.16
N SER A 65 11.72 -43.38 7.46
CA SER A 65 11.17 -43.89 8.74
C SER A 65 11.91 -43.16 9.91
N ASN A 66 11.81 -43.42 11.23
CA ASN A 66 11.16 -44.46 12.04
C ASN A 66 11.04 -44.08 13.55
N VAL A 67 10.11 -44.73 14.29
CA VAL A 67 10.21 -45.14 15.73
C VAL A 67 10.35 -44.11 16.88
N ALA A 68 9.79 -44.46 18.06
CA ALA A 68 9.81 -43.77 19.38
C ALA A 68 10.71 -44.56 20.39
N PRO A 69 10.57 -44.58 21.76
CA PRO A 69 9.75 -43.81 22.73
C PRO A 69 10.51 -43.40 24.05
N VAL A 70 9.75 -43.09 25.13
CA VAL A 70 10.07 -43.15 26.60
C VAL A 70 10.42 -41.84 27.37
N LYS A 71 9.58 -41.54 28.38
CA LYS A 71 9.72 -40.93 29.76
C LYS A 71 10.97 -40.07 30.13
N GLN A 72 10.95 -39.11 31.08
CA GLN A 72 10.05 -38.89 32.24
C GLN A 72 10.05 -37.41 32.74
N GLU A 73 8.97 -37.01 33.43
CA GLU A 73 8.73 -35.88 34.38
C GLU A 73 9.78 -34.77 34.63
N VAL A 74 9.35 -33.49 34.51
CA VAL A 74 9.35 -32.42 35.56
C VAL A 74 8.12 -31.50 35.28
N ALA A 75 7.64 -30.72 36.26
CA ALA A 75 6.28 -30.15 36.31
C ALA A 75 6.13 -28.64 35.97
N VAL A 76 4.96 -28.27 35.39
CA VAL A 76 3.96 -27.23 35.80
C VAL A 76 4.45 -25.78 36.10
N PRO A 77 3.73 -24.68 35.72
CA PRO A 77 2.32 -24.58 35.27
C PRO A 77 2.02 -23.85 33.93
N ASP A 78 0.92 -24.27 33.31
CA ASP A 78 -0.28 -23.51 32.86
C ASP A 78 -0.18 -22.13 32.13
N ASN A 79 -1.04 -21.80 31.15
CA ASN A 79 -2.19 -22.55 30.62
C ASN A 79 -2.54 -22.31 29.13
N ASN A 80 -3.22 -23.29 28.54
CA ASN A 80 -4.02 -23.17 27.31
C ASN A 80 -5.44 -22.62 27.67
N GLY A 81 -6.33 -22.23 26.75
CA GLY A 81 -6.25 -22.17 25.29
C GLY A 81 -7.24 -23.11 24.57
N ALA A 82 -8.14 -22.54 23.76
CA ALA A 82 -8.97 -23.21 22.72
C ALA A 82 -10.09 -24.18 23.22
N VAL A 83 -11.17 -24.54 22.49
CA VAL A 83 -11.84 -24.00 21.27
C VAL A 83 -13.32 -24.48 21.23
N ALA A 84 -14.13 -23.92 20.31
CA ALA A 84 -15.56 -24.22 20.00
C ALA A 84 -15.96 -25.73 19.96
N VAL A 85 -17.25 -26.12 20.09
CA VAL A 85 -18.36 -25.96 19.11
C VAL A 85 -19.76 -26.05 19.79
N SER A 86 -20.81 -25.61 19.08
CA SER A 86 -22.21 -25.42 19.50
C SER A 86 -23.06 -26.64 19.91
N GLY A 87 -24.02 -26.45 20.83
CA GLY A 87 -25.37 -27.03 20.68
C GLY A 87 -26.18 -27.41 21.94
N ALA A 88 -27.32 -26.75 22.14
CA ALA A 88 -28.53 -27.16 22.88
C ALA A 88 -28.60 -27.16 24.44
N ASN A 89 -29.78 -26.74 24.91
CA ASN A 89 -30.53 -26.95 26.16
C ASN A 89 -29.88 -27.01 27.57
N GLU A 90 -30.41 -26.11 28.43
CA GLU A 90 -31.03 -26.36 29.75
C GLU A 90 -30.22 -26.90 30.95
N ASN A 91 -30.32 -26.13 32.04
CA ASN A 91 -30.45 -26.54 33.46
C ASN A 91 -29.24 -27.10 34.24
N ASP A 92 -28.45 -26.14 34.74
CA ASP A 92 -28.33 -25.81 36.19
C ASP A 92 -27.60 -26.79 37.16
N VAL A 93 -27.48 -26.36 38.43
CA VAL A 93 -26.92 -27.01 39.63
C VAL A 93 -25.40 -26.89 39.82
N SER A 94 -25.00 -25.69 40.29
CA SER A 94 -24.23 -25.41 41.54
C SER A 94 -22.88 -26.15 41.83
N GLU A 95 -22.04 -25.77 42.80
CA GLU A 95 -22.01 -24.64 43.75
C GLU A 95 -20.56 -24.38 44.22
N ASN A 96 -20.23 -23.15 44.64
CA ASN A 96 -19.34 -22.92 45.80
C ASN A 96 -19.27 -21.43 46.20
N GLN A 97 -19.88 -21.08 47.34
CA GLN A 97 -19.68 -19.84 48.09
C GLN A 97 -19.63 -20.19 49.59
N PRO A 98 -18.60 -19.76 50.35
CA PRO A 98 -18.45 -20.19 51.73
C PRO A 98 -19.28 -19.36 52.73
N ILE A 99 -20.39 -19.96 53.19
CA ILE A 99 -20.78 -20.14 54.60
C ILE A 99 -20.52 -18.96 55.58
N LEU A 100 -21.59 -18.44 56.22
CA LEU A 100 -21.69 -18.40 57.70
C LEU A 100 -23.07 -18.03 58.26
N ALA A 101 -23.42 -18.69 59.39
CA ALA A 101 -24.44 -18.35 60.40
C ALA A 101 -25.96 -18.47 60.07
N THR A 102 -26.50 -19.60 60.54
CA THR A 102 -27.92 -19.92 60.86
C THR A 102 -28.38 -19.24 62.18
N PRO A 103 -29.65 -19.31 62.67
CA PRO A 103 -30.65 -20.38 62.41
C PRO A 103 -32.18 -20.06 62.36
N ASP A 104 -32.91 -21.16 62.13
CA ASP A 104 -34.27 -21.53 62.60
C ASP A 104 -35.46 -21.62 61.60
N GLU A 105 -36.26 -22.66 61.87
CA GLU A 105 -37.59 -23.07 61.35
C GLU A 105 -37.79 -23.52 59.87
N VAL A 106 -37.49 -24.81 59.65
CA VAL A 106 -38.38 -25.85 59.05
C VAL A 106 -39.22 -25.50 57.81
N SER A 107 -38.93 -26.18 56.69
CA SER A 107 -39.98 -26.67 55.78
C SER A 107 -39.62 -28.03 55.16
N GLU A 108 -40.63 -28.87 54.92
CA GLU A 108 -40.48 -30.24 54.38
C GLU A 108 -40.47 -30.24 52.84
N ALA A 109 -39.94 -31.32 52.24
CA ALA A 109 -39.74 -31.42 50.80
C ALA A 109 -41.01 -31.82 50.01
N ALA A 110 -41.04 -31.45 48.72
CA ALA A 110 -41.90 -32.06 47.71
C ALA A 110 -41.12 -32.20 46.39
N THR A 111 -40.71 -33.43 46.07
CA THR A 111 -39.99 -33.78 44.84
C THR A 111 -40.96 -34.14 43.71
N SER A 112 -40.79 -33.55 42.53
CA SER A 112 -41.38 -34.08 41.28
C SER A 112 -40.47 -35.17 40.71
N GLY A 113 -40.84 -36.44 40.90
CA GLY A 113 -40.15 -37.58 40.28
C GLY A 113 -40.82 -37.97 38.97
N ASP A 114 -40.07 -37.95 37.85
CA ASP A 114 -40.49 -38.62 36.62
C ASP A 114 -39.97 -40.07 36.65
N SER A 115 -40.82 -40.96 37.15
CA SER A 115 -40.63 -42.40 37.05
C SER A 115 -41.82 -43.00 36.31
N GLN A 116 -41.55 -43.69 35.19
CA GLN A 116 -42.58 -44.41 34.43
C GLN A 116 -43.08 -45.65 35.18
N GLU A 117 -43.91 -45.44 36.20
CA GLU A 117 -44.88 -46.45 36.59
C GLU A 117 -45.88 -46.65 35.43
N THR A 118 -46.24 -47.91 35.16
CA THR A 118 -47.34 -48.22 34.24
C THR A 118 -48.65 -47.72 34.85
N ILE A 119 -49.09 -46.54 34.42
CA ILE A 119 -50.35 -45.93 34.85
C ILE A 119 -51.49 -46.94 34.64
N ALA A 120 -52.06 -47.41 35.75
CA ALA A 120 -53.30 -48.16 35.72
C ALA A 120 -54.38 -47.26 35.11
N VAL A 121 -54.96 -47.66 33.98
CA VAL A 121 -55.99 -46.87 33.29
C VAL A 121 -57.19 -46.73 34.22
N GLN A 122 -57.32 -45.55 34.84
CA GLN A 122 -58.42 -45.25 35.74
C GLN A 122 -59.73 -45.28 34.94
N GLU A 123 -60.60 -46.24 35.27
CA GLU A 123 -61.88 -46.38 34.59
C GLU A 123 -62.75 -45.14 34.83
N LEU A 124 -63.06 -44.42 33.75
CA LEU A 124 -63.96 -43.27 33.78
C LEU A 124 -65.39 -43.77 33.99
N GLN A 125 -66.00 -43.37 35.10
CA GLN A 125 -67.36 -43.74 35.48
C GLN A 125 -68.32 -42.57 35.27
N THR A 126 -69.48 -42.84 34.67
CA THR A 126 -70.62 -41.92 34.65
C THR A 126 -71.48 -42.15 35.89
N SER A 127 -71.82 -41.08 36.61
CA SER A 127 -72.63 -41.19 37.82
C SER A 127 -74.08 -41.55 37.50
N ALA A 128 -74.54 -42.71 37.98
CA ALA A 128 -75.91 -43.17 37.80
C ALA A 128 -76.96 -42.32 38.55
N THR A 129 -76.54 -41.57 39.58
CA THR A 129 -77.40 -40.66 40.37
C THR A 129 -77.32 -39.21 39.91
N ASP A 130 -76.27 -38.83 39.16
CA ASP A 130 -76.10 -37.47 38.62
C ASP A 130 -75.35 -37.53 37.28
N PRO A 131 -76.04 -37.83 36.16
CA PRO A 131 -75.42 -38.18 34.87
C PRO A 131 -74.68 -37.02 34.19
N ASN A 132 -74.66 -35.84 34.80
CA ASN A 132 -73.90 -34.67 34.38
C ASN A 132 -72.40 -34.77 34.72
N TYR A 133 -71.97 -35.83 35.44
CA TYR A 133 -70.59 -35.98 35.91
C TYR A 133 -69.97 -37.31 35.45
N ILE A 134 -68.83 -37.19 34.78
CA ILE A 134 -67.83 -38.25 34.59
C ILE A 134 -66.75 -38.05 35.67
N TYR A 135 -66.39 -39.12 36.37
CA TYR A 135 -65.40 -39.13 37.44
C TYR A 135 -64.47 -40.34 37.34
N TYR A 136 -63.37 -40.33 38.07
CA TYR A 136 -62.56 -41.53 38.33
C TYR A 136 -62.33 -41.75 39.83
N ASP A 137 -61.96 -42.98 40.17
CA ASP A 137 -61.81 -43.47 41.53
C ASP A 137 -60.33 -43.50 41.98
N THR A 138 -60.08 -43.22 43.25
CA THR A 138 -58.76 -43.21 43.88
C THR A 138 -58.86 -43.77 45.31
N ALA A 139 -57.71 -44.09 45.92
CA ALA A 139 -57.67 -44.61 47.30
C ALA A 139 -58.27 -43.64 48.34
N GLY A 140 -58.30 -42.33 48.07
CA GLY A 140 -58.84 -41.31 48.98
C GLY A 140 -60.29 -40.87 48.71
N GLY A 141 -60.85 -41.21 47.54
CA GLY A 141 -62.13 -40.68 47.06
C GLY A 141 -62.18 -40.57 45.53
N VAL A 142 -63.16 -39.86 45.00
CA VAL A 142 -63.34 -39.67 43.54
C VAL A 142 -62.98 -38.26 43.10
N TYR A 143 -62.44 -38.15 41.89
CA TYR A 143 -62.16 -36.88 41.22
C TYR A 143 -63.19 -36.66 40.11
N VAL A 144 -63.77 -35.45 40.03
CA VAL A 144 -64.49 -35.04 38.81
C VAL A 144 -63.48 -35.00 37.67
N TYR A 145 -63.79 -35.67 36.57
CA TYR A 145 -62.97 -35.70 35.35
C TYR A 145 -63.58 -34.84 34.24
N LYS A 146 -64.92 -34.81 34.15
CA LYS A 146 -65.64 -33.98 33.19
C LYS A 146 -67.07 -33.72 33.62
N TYR A 147 -67.50 -32.47 33.50
CA TYR A 147 -68.91 -32.09 33.53
C TYR A 147 -69.52 -32.11 32.12
N THR A 148 -70.72 -32.65 32.00
CA THR A 148 -71.47 -32.84 30.75
C THR A 148 -72.88 -32.25 30.78
N GLY A 149 -73.28 -31.63 31.89
CA GLY A 149 -74.58 -30.98 32.04
C GLY A 149 -74.72 -29.66 31.28
N THR A 150 -75.91 -29.08 31.32
CA THR A 150 -76.29 -27.89 30.53
C THR A 150 -75.70 -26.56 31.03
N GLY A 151 -74.92 -26.58 32.12
CA GLY A 151 -74.45 -25.37 32.79
C GLY A 151 -75.56 -24.68 33.56
N GLY A 152 -75.49 -23.34 33.67
CA GLY A 152 -76.26 -22.59 34.66
C GLY A 152 -75.61 -22.67 36.04
N ASP A 153 -76.41 -22.68 37.11
CA ASP A 153 -75.91 -22.72 38.48
C ASP A 153 -75.70 -24.17 38.95
N VAL A 154 -74.46 -24.54 39.28
CA VAL A 154 -74.02 -25.93 39.45
C VAL A 154 -73.41 -26.16 40.83
N THR A 155 -74.07 -26.99 41.64
CA THR A 155 -73.47 -27.54 42.86
C THR A 155 -72.85 -28.89 42.53
N ILE A 156 -71.55 -29.06 42.82
CA ILE A 156 -70.88 -30.35 42.67
C ILE A 156 -71.32 -31.28 43.82
N PRO A 157 -71.78 -32.51 43.56
CA PRO A 157 -72.18 -33.45 44.60
C PRO A 157 -71.08 -33.73 45.62
N THR A 158 -71.45 -33.89 46.91
CA THR A 158 -70.52 -34.32 47.96
C THR A 158 -70.02 -35.75 47.75
N THR A 159 -70.78 -36.58 47.01
CA THR A 159 -70.39 -37.92 46.59
C THR A 159 -70.75 -38.22 45.14
N LEU A 160 -69.89 -38.98 44.46
CA LEU A 160 -70.17 -39.63 43.17
C LEU A 160 -69.80 -41.12 43.29
N GLY A 161 -70.59 -42.02 42.70
CA GLY A 161 -70.40 -43.47 42.87
C GLY A 161 -70.51 -43.96 44.32
N GLY A 162 -71.11 -43.18 45.23
CA GLY A 162 -71.15 -43.44 46.67
C GLY A 162 -69.87 -43.09 47.44
N LYS A 163 -68.82 -42.60 46.76
CA LYS A 163 -67.56 -42.14 47.36
C LYS A 163 -67.50 -40.62 47.42
N LYS A 164 -66.77 -40.06 48.40
CA LYS A 164 -66.58 -38.60 48.55
C LYS A 164 -65.86 -38.01 47.35
N VAL A 165 -66.34 -36.88 46.83
CA VAL A 165 -65.57 -36.06 45.87
C VAL A 165 -64.44 -35.36 46.62
N VAL A 166 -63.20 -35.54 46.14
CA VAL A 166 -61.99 -35.00 46.79
C VAL A 166 -61.17 -34.06 45.90
N GLY A 167 -61.42 -34.06 44.58
CA GLY A 167 -60.72 -33.21 43.64
C GLY A 167 -61.49 -32.96 42.34
N ILE A 168 -61.02 -31.96 41.59
CA ILE A 168 -61.47 -31.63 40.23
C ILE A 168 -60.25 -31.72 39.33
N ALA A 169 -60.25 -32.66 38.38
CA ALA A 169 -59.14 -32.88 37.45
C ALA A 169 -59.07 -31.79 36.36
N GLY A 170 -57.92 -31.67 35.70
CA GLY A 170 -57.71 -30.66 34.69
C GLY A 170 -58.73 -30.72 33.55
N TYR A 171 -59.12 -29.54 33.05
CA TYR A 171 -60.13 -29.37 31.99
C TYR A 171 -61.56 -29.85 32.33
N SER A 172 -61.86 -30.26 33.57
CA SER A 172 -63.17 -30.84 33.96
C SER A 172 -64.39 -30.00 33.56
N PHE A 173 -64.31 -28.68 33.67
CA PHE A 173 -65.39 -27.76 33.33
C PHE A 173 -65.09 -26.93 32.07
N GLN A 174 -64.07 -27.30 31.28
CA GLN A 174 -63.61 -26.45 30.17
C GLN A 174 -64.74 -26.15 29.17
N VAL A 175 -64.87 -24.86 28.80
CA VAL A 175 -65.89 -24.36 27.84
C VAL A 175 -67.35 -24.63 28.26
N THR A 176 -67.62 -24.74 29.57
CA THR A 176 -68.99 -24.92 30.07
C THR A 176 -69.79 -23.61 30.13
N THR A 177 -71.11 -23.74 30.02
CA THR A 177 -72.12 -22.67 30.18
C THR A 177 -72.50 -22.42 31.64
N CYS A 178 -71.63 -22.78 32.60
CA CYS A 178 -71.89 -22.56 34.02
C CYS A 178 -71.88 -21.06 34.36
N THR A 179 -72.87 -20.59 35.11
CA THR A 179 -72.99 -19.21 35.62
C THR A 179 -72.52 -19.08 37.06
N SER A 180 -72.69 -20.12 37.87
CA SER A 180 -72.06 -20.24 39.18
C SER A 180 -71.68 -21.69 39.46
N VAL A 181 -70.63 -21.90 40.26
CA VAL A 181 -70.22 -23.23 40.72
C VAL A 181 -70.05 -23.24 42.24
N VAL A 182 -70.57 -24.28 42.91
CA VAL A 182 -70.33 -24.54 44.33
C VAL A 182 -69.55 -25.84 44.46
N ILE A 183 -68.32 -25.76 44.94
CA ILE A 183 -67.46 -26.90 45.25
C ILE A 183 -67.71 -27.32 46.72
N PRO A 184 -68.00 -28.59 47.02
CA PRO A 184 -68.35 -29.04 48.38
C PRO A 184 -67.14 -29.17 49.31
N GLU A 185 -67.39 -29.05 50.61
CA GLU A 185 -66.43 -29.35 51.67
C GLU A 185 -65.91 -30.80 51.59
N GLY A 186 -64.60 -30.96 51.74
CA GLY A 186 -63.87 -32.21 51.53
C GLY A 186 -63.12 -32.28 50.20
N VAL A 187 -63.39 -31.38 49.25
CA VAL A 187 -62.55 -31.19 48.06
C VAL A 187 -61.28 -30.43 48.45
N THR A 188 -60.13 -30.97 48.05
CA THR A 188 -58.79 -30.51 48.44
C THR A 188 -57.94 -30.03 47.26
N TYR A 189 -58.30 -30.40 46.02
CA TYR A 189 -57.58 -30.03 44.81
C TYR A 189 -58.50 -29.52 43.69
N ILE A 190 -58.12 -28.40 43.07
CA ILE A 190 -58.46 -28.07 41.69
C ILE A 190 -57.17 -28.20 40.88
N ASP A 191 -57.16 -29.10 39.90
CA ASP A 191 -56.02 -29.36 39.03
C ASP A 191 -55.92 -28.32 37.89
N ALA A 192 -54.79 -28.31 37.19
CA ALA A 192 -54.47 -27.30 36.17
C ALA A 192 -55.53 -27.24 35.06
N HIS A 193 -55.91 -26.04 34.63
CA HIS A 193 -57.02 -25.78 33.70
C HIS A 193 -58.42 -26.28 34.14
N GLY A 194 -58.67 -26.62 35.41
CA GLY A 194 -59.94 -27.20 35.89
C GLY A 194 -61.22 -26.47 35.43
N PHE A 195 -61.20 -25.14 35.35
CA PHE A 195 -62.26 -24.25 34.86
C PHE A 195 -61.80 -23.33 33.71
N ASP A 196 -60.76 -23.71 32.95
CA ASP A 196 -60.24 -22.93 31.82
C ASP A 196 -61.34 -22.65 30.76
N ASN A 197 -61.39 -21.44 30.23
CA ASN A 197 -62.40 -20.94 29.30
C ASN A 197 -63.86 -21.11 29.78
N CYS A 198 -64.14 -21.13 31.08
CA CYS A 198 -65.50 -21.00 31.62
C CYS A 198 -66.00 -19.54 31.50
N THR A 199 -66.13 -19.03 30.28
CA THR A 199 -66.38 -17.60 29.98
C THR A 199 -67.67 -17.05 30.59
N SER A 200 -68.64 -17.93 30.90
CA SER A 200 -69.95 -17.57 31.50
C SER A 200 -69.94 -17.55 33.04
N LEU A 201 -68.90 -18.07 33.70
CA LEU A 201 -68.84 -18.25 35.15
C LEU A 201 -68.72 -16.89 35.85
N LYS A 202 -69.68 -16.53 36.71
CA LYS A 202 -69.76 -15.23 37.41
C LYS A 202 -69.29 -15.27 38.86
N THR A 203 -69.48 -16.42 39.51
CA THR A 203 -69.11 -16.68 40.90
C THR A 203 -68.67 -18.14 41.07
N ILE A 204 -67.73 -18.39 41.97
CA ILE A 204 -67.42 -19.73 42.44
C ILE A 204 -67.23 -19.76 43.96
N THR A 205 -67.80 -20.77 44.61
CA THR A 205 -67.57 -21.05 46.03
C THR A 205 -66.53 -22.16 46.14
N ILE A 206 -65.39 -21.81 46.73
CA ILE A 206 -64.30 -22.74 47.04
C ILE A 206 -64.39 -23.10 48.53
N PRO A 207 -64.34 -24.40 48.91
CA PRO A 207 -64.48 -24.83 50.30
C PRO A 207 -63.28 -24.44 51.16
N GLU A 208 -63.51 -24.31 52.46
CA GLU A 208 -62.47 -24.05 53.47
C GLU A 208 -61.59 -25.30 53.74
N SER A 209 -61.77 -26.40 52.98
CA SER A 209 -60.87 -27.56 52.90
C SER A 209 -59.83 -27.52 51.76
N MET A 210 -59.94 -26.58 50.81
CA MET A 210 -59.10 -26.57 49.59
C MET A 210 -57.62 -26.36 49.91
N LYS A 211 -56.72 -27.18 49.33
CA LYS A 211 -55.26 -27.16 49.58
C LYS A 211 -54.45 -26.64 48.39
N THR A 212 -54.85 -26.99 47.18
CA THR A 212 -54.14 -26.62 45.94
C THR A 212 -55.11 -26.20 44.84
N ILE A 213 -54.77 -25.12 44.13
CA ILE A 213 -55.40 -24.71 42.87
C ILE A 213 -54.27 -24.63 41.83
N GLY A 214 -54.31 -25.49 40.81
CA GLY A 214 -53.24 -25.65 39.81
C GLY A 214 -53.17 -24.54 38.76
N ASP A 215 -52.14 -24.59 37.92
CA ASP A 215 -51.87 -23.58 36.89
C ASP A 215 -53.07 -23.38 35.93
N TYR A 216 -53.31 -22.13 35.52
CA TYR A 216 -54.41 -21.77 34.62
C TYR A 216 -55.82 -22.17 35.10
N ALA A 217 -56.03 -22.54 36.37
CA ALA A 217 -57.28 -23.16 36.81
C ALA A 217 -58.56 -22.35 36.53
N PHE A 218 -58.53 -21.02 36.53
CA PHE A 218 -59.64 -20.14 36.12
C PHE A 218 -59.32 -19.30 34.88
N LYS A 219 -58.35 -19.70 34.06
CA LYS A 219 -57.96 -18.98 32.84
C LYS A 219 -59.18 -18.70 31.96
N ASN A 220 -59.28 -17.48 31.42
CA ASN A 220 -60.40 -17.04 30.58
C ASN A 220 -61.81 -17.20 31.21
N CYS A 221 -61.94 -17.19 32.54
CA CYS A 221 -63.23 -17.01 33.22
C CYS A 221 -63.72 -15.55 33.12
N GLN A 222 -63.99 -15.11 31.89
CA GLN A 222 -64.19 -13.70 31.53
C GLN A 222 -65.32 -13.00 32.29
N SER A 223 -66.35 -13.74 32.74
CA SER A 223 -67.48 -13.20 33.53
C SER A 223 -67.26 -13.20 35.05
N LEU A 224 -66.16 -13.78 35.56
CA LEU A 224 -65.97 -14.02 37.00
C LEU A 224 -65.78 -12.69 37.72
N THR A 225 -66.63 -12.37 38.69
CA THR A 225 -66.72 -11.02 39.28
C THR A 225 -65.92 -10.86 40.58
N ALA A 226 -65.85 -11.91 41.39
CA ALA A 226 -65.04 -12.00 42.60
C ALA A 226 -64.72 -13.47 42.90
N ILE A 227 -63.62 -13.71 43.62
CA ILE A 227 -63.24 -15.03 44.13
C ILE A 227 -62.64 -14.90 45.53
N ARG A 228 -62.83 -15.91 46.38
CA ARG A 228 -62.24 -15.99 47.73
C ARG A 228 -61.26 -17.14 47.82
N ILE A 229 -60.04 -16.84 48.24
CA ILE A 229 -59.02 -17.82 48.64
C ILE A 229 -59.35 -18.30 50.07
N PRO A 230 -59.61 -19.60 50.29
CA PRO A 230 -59.93 -20.15 51.61
C PRO A 230 -58.71 -20.22 52.53
N LYS A 231 -58.94 -20.39 53.84
CA LYS A 231 -57.90 -20.42 54.88
C LYS A 231 -56.88 -21.54 54.70
N ASP A 232 -57.32 -22.68 54.18
CA ASP A 232 -56.54 -23.91 54.08
C ASP A 232 -55.66 -23.97 52.82
N LEU A 233 -55.79 -23.01 51.89
CA LEU A 233 -55.06 -23.02 50.62
C LEU A 233 -53.57 -22.79 50.85
N ILE A 234 -52.76 -23.77 50.47
CA ILE A 234 -51.30 -23.75 50.57
C ILE A 234 -50.69 -23.36 49.22
N ASN A 235 -51.16 -23.98 48.14
CA ASN A 235 -50.59 -23.83 46.80
C ASN A 235 -51.58 -23.13 45.87
N LEU A 236 -51.09 -22.13 45.15
CA LEU A 236 -51.77 -21.46 44.06
C LEU A 236 -50.82 -21.45 42.86
N GLY A 237 -51.28 -22.00 41.75
CA GLY A 237 -50.51 -22.10 40.52
C GLY A 237 -50.28 -20.76 39.82
N ASN A 238 -49.49 -20.80 38.77
CA ASN A 238 -49.25 -19.67 37.87
C ASN A 238 -50.48 -19.43 36.98
N HIS A 239 -50.65 -18.20 36.47
CA HIS A 239 -51.70 -17.83 35.51
C HIS A 239 -53.16 -18.10 35.94
N VAL A 240 -53.44 -18.40 37.22
CA VAL A 240 -54.76 -18.88 37.66
C VAL A 240 -55.90 -17.94 37.27
N PHE A 241 -55.66 -16.62 37.20
CA PHE A 241 -56.65 -15.59 36.84
C PHE A 241 -56.39 -14.90 35.50
N GLU A 242 -55.50 -15.42 34.65
CA GLU A 242 -55.23 -14.86 33.32
C GLU A 242 -56.52 -14.86 32.47
N GLY A 243 -56.89 -13.73 31.87
CA GLY A 243 -58.13 -13.58 31.09
C GLY A 243 -59.43 -13.48 31.91
N CYS A 244 -59.35 -13.32 33.24
CA CYS A 244 -60.53 -13.05 34.10
C CYS A 244 -60.99 -11.58 34.01
N LEU A 245 -61.43 -11.15 32.83
CA LEU A 245 -61.64 -9.75 32.47
C LEU A 245 -62.73 -9.00 33.28
N SER A 246 -63.61 -9.69 34.01
CA SER A 246 -64.60 -9.06 34.91
C SER A 246 -64.22 -9.11 36.40
N LEU A 247 -63.06 -9.69 36.75
CA LEU A 247 -62.70 -9.96 38.13
C LEU A 247 -62.36 -8.65 38.82
N ALA A 248 -63.23 -8.18 39.72
CA ALA A 248 -63.10 -6.88 40.38
C ALA A 248 -62.26 -6.95 41.66
N ARG A 249 -62.15 -8.13 42.28
CA ARG A 249 -61.33 -8.38 43.48
C ARG A 249 -61.08 -9.87 43.72
N ILE A 250 -59.93 -10.17 44.32
CA ILE A 250 -59.59 -11.45 44.94
C ILE A 250 -59.60 -11.23 46.44
N GLU A 251 -60.46 -11.94 47.16
CA GLU A 251 -60.54 -11.93 48.62
C GLU A 251 -59.71 -13.08 49.20
N VAL A 252 -59.22 -12.96 50.45
CA VAL A 252 -58.47 -14.02 51.14
C VAL A 252 -59.01 -14.17 52.57
N ALA A 253 -59.14 -15.41 53.06
CA ALA A 253 -59.48 -15.69 54.46
C ALA A 253 -58.43 -15.08 55.41
N ALA A 254 -58.85 -14.47 56.52
CA ALA A 254 -57.94 -13.83 57.47
C ALA A 254 -56.94 -14.83 58.07
N GLU A 255 -57.40 -16.06 58.26
CA GLU A 255 -56.71 -17.21 58.80
C GLU A 255 -55.79 -17.91 57.78
N ASN A 256 -55.78 -17.52 56.49
CA ASN A 256 -54.89 -18.14 55.50
C ASN A 256 -53.42 -17.87 55.84
N LEU A 257 -52.58 -18.91 55.75
CA LEU A 257 -51.17 -18.85 56.19
C LEU A 257 -50.15 -18.52 55.09
N LYS A 258 -50.56 -18.46 53.81
CA LYS A 258 -49.67 -18.31 52.63
C LYS A 258 -49.94 -17.05 51.79
N PHE A 259 -51.16 -16.52 51.84
CA PHE A 259 -51.62 -15.42 51.00
C PHE A 259 -52.22 -14.27 51.83
N SER A 260 -52.33 -13.10 51.21
CA SER A 260 -53.08 -11.95 51.74
C SER A 260 -53.74 -11.17 50.62
N SER A 261 -54.73 -10.33 50.94
CA SER A 261 -55.37 -9.42 49.98
C SER A 261 -55.38 -8.01 50.52
N ILE A 262 -54.96 -7.05 49.70
CA ILE A 262 -54.99 -5.61 50.01
C ILE A 262 -55.70 -4.92 48.84
N GLU A 263 -56.78 -4.19 49.13
CA GLU A 263 -57.65 -3.55 48.12
C GLU A 263 -58.20 -4.51 47.02
N GLY A 264 -58.23 -5.82 47.31
CA GLY A 264 -58.68 -6.86 46.37
C GLY A 264 -57.59 -7.39 45.43
N LEU A 265 -56.36 -6.89 45.54
CA LEU A 265 -55.17 -7.43 44.88
C LEU A 265 -54.61 -8.60 45.71
N LEU A 266 -54.09 -9.65 45.06
CA LEU A 266 -53.58 -10.84 45.73
C LEU A 266 -52.05 -10.76 45.95
N TYR A 267 -51.62 -11.03 47.18
CA TYR A 267 -50.22 -11.06 47.60
C TYR A 267 -49.89 -12.37 48.32
N ASN A 268 -48.60 -12.61 48.56
CA ASN A 268 -48.16 -13.56 49.58
C ASN A 268 -48.56 -13.08 51.01
N LYS A 269 -48.31 -13.90 52.03
CA LYS A 269 -48.71 -13.56 53.42
C LYS A 269 -47.95 -12.35 53.99
N ALA A 270 -46.73 -12.08 53.52
CA ALA A 270 -45.92 -10.94 53.95
C ALA A 270 -46.35 -9.60 53.31
N GLY A 271 -47.03 -9.64 52.15
CA GLY A 271 -47.47 -8.45 51.43
C GLY A 271 -46.36 -7.75 50.63
N ASP A 272 -45.21 -8.39 50.46
CA ASP A 272 -44.05 -7.87 49.72
C ASP A 272 -43.99 -8.34 48.26
N LYS A 273 -44.66 -9.45 47.93
CA LYS A 273 -44.81 -9.95 46.56
C LYS A 273 -46.27 -9.91 46.10
N LEU A 274 -46.57 -9.05 45.12
CA LEU A 274 -47.86 -9.02 44.41
C LEU A 274 -47.90 -10.24 43.46
N LEU A 275 -48.91 -11.10 43.63
CA LEU A 275 -49.05 -12.37 42.90
C LEU A 275 -50.09 -12.29 41.78
N ALA A 276 -51.22 -11.60 41.97
CA ALA A 276 -52.23 -11.46 40.93
C ALA A 276 -53.09 -10.19 41.07
N CYS A 277 -53.37 -9.57 39.94
CA CYS A 277 -54.28 -8.45 39.76
C CYS A 277 -55.65 -8.94 39.26
N PRO A 278 -56.77 -8.45 39.81
CA PRO A 278 -58.10 -8.73 39.26
C PRO A 278 -58.28 -8.05 37.89
N GLY A 279 -58.48 -8.83 36.82
CA GLY A 279 -58.52 -8.33 35.43
C GLY A 279 -59.61 -7.30 35.09
N GLY A 280 -60.58 -7.07 35.99
CA GLY A 280 -61.62 -6.06 35.89
C GLY A 280 -61.27 -4.69 36.46
N VAL A 281 -60.09 -4.49 37.08
CA VAL A 281 -59.69 -3.17 37.62
C VAL A 281 -59.09 -2.26 36.54
N ALA A 282 -59.39 -0.97 36.61
CA ALA A 282 -58.84 0.05 35.71
C ALA A 282 -57.59 0.76 36.25
N THR A 283 -57.39 0.74 37.58
CA THR A 283 -56.32 1.49 38.26
C THR A 283 -55.78 0.70 39.45
N VAL A 284 -54.46 0.64 39.61
CA VAL A 284 -53.82 -0.02 40.76
C VAL A 284 -52.74 0.87 41.38
N THR A 285 -52.68 0.88 42.71
CA THR A 285 -51.57 1.43 43.51
C THR A 285 -50.99 0.31 44.35
N THR A 286 -49.67 0.09 44.32
CA THR A 286 -49.05 -0.94 45.19
C THR A 286 -48.78 -0.38 46.60
N PRO A 287 -49.08 -1.12 47.68
CA PRO A 287 -48.66 -0.76 49.04
C PRO A 287 -47.13 -0.64 49.18
N THR A 288 -46.67 0.12 50.17
CA THR A 288 -45.23 0.38 50.45
C THR A 288 -44.45 -0.85 50.96
N SER A 289 -45.12 -1.99 51.16
CA SER A 289 -44.48 -3.28 51.45
C SER A 289 -43.96 -3.96 50.19
N VAL A 290 -44.52 -3.64 49.01
CA VAL A 290 -44.31 -4.42 47.77
C VAL A 290 -42.93 -4.16 47.17
N THR A 291 -42.06 -5.17 47.23
CA THR A 291 -40.73 -5.18 46.62
C THR A 291 -40.70 -5.91 45.27
N THR A 292 -41.65 -6.82 45.02
CA THR A 292 -41.68 -7.67 43.83
C THR A 292 -43.04 -7.67 43.16
N ILE A 293 -43.07 -7.38 41.86
CA ILE A 293 -44.19 -7.72 40.97
C ILE A 293 -43.90 -9.10 40.37
N ALA A 294 -44.67 -10.12 40.76
CA ALA A 294 -44.45 -11.50 40.35
C ALA A 294 -44.66 -11.75 38.84
N PRO A 295 -44.19 -12.89 38.31
CA PRO A 295 -44.49 -13.27 36.94
C PRO A 295 -45.99 -13.28 36.70
N TYR A 296 -46.41 -12.75 35.55
CA TYR A 296 -47.82 -12.64 35.14
C TYR A 296 -48.75 -11.86 36.09
N ALA A 297 -48.26 -11.14 37.10
CA ALA A 297 -49.11 -10.53 38.14
C ALA A 297 -50.22 -9.60 37.60
N PHE A 298 -49.99 -8.91 36.49
CA PHE A 298 -50.98 -8.11 35.75
C PHE A 298 -51.24 -8.66 34.34
N ALA A 299 -50.71 -9.83 33.96
CA ALA A 299 -50.82 -10.32 32.59
C ALA A 299 -52.29 -10.42 32.14
N THR A 300 -52.57 -10.01 30.91
CA THR A 300 -53.92 -9.94 30.29
C THR A 300 -54.95 -9.08 31.04
N CYS A 301 -54.53 -8.19 31.94
CA CYS A 301 -55.43 -7.21 32.58
C CYS A 301 -55.82 -6.10 31.59
N THR A 302 -56.58 -6.43 30.54
CA THR A 302 -56.88 -5.53 29.42
C THR A 302 -57.72 -4.29 29.80
N ASN A 303 -58.26 -4.22 31.03
CA ASN A 303 -58.94 -3.03 31.54
C ASN A 303 -57.99 -2.04 32.25
N LEU A 304 -56.78 -2.49 32.62
CA LEU A 304 -55.82 -1.72 33.40
C LEU A 304 -55.28 -0.56 32.59
N ALA A 305 -55.56 0.67 33.02
CA ALA A 305 -55.22 1.90 32.32
C ALA A 305 -54.08 2.69 32.98
N ASN A 306 -53.92 2.56 34.30
CA ASN A 306 -52.92 3.27 35.10
C ASN A 306 -52.40 2.42 36.27
N VAL A 307 -51.09 2.43 36.49
CA VAL A 307 -50.41 1.70 37.59
C VAL A 307 -49.46 2.64 38.31
N VAL A 308 -49.65 2.78 39.62
CA VAL A 308 -48.77 3.50 40.53
C VAL A 308 -47.96 2.48 41.35
N LEU A 309 -46.74 2.20 40.89
CA LEU A 309 -45.75 1.46 41.67
C LEU A 309 -45.21 2.34 42.81
N ASN A 310 -44.91 1.72 43.94
CA ASN A 310 -44.30 2.37 45.09
C ASN A 310 -42.76 2.39 44.98
N ASP A 311 -42.10 3.31 45.68
CA ASP A 311 -40.65 3.49 45.57
C ASP A 311 -39.81 2.29 46.06
N GLY A 312 -40.42 1.34 46.79
CA GLY A 312 -39.80 0.12 47.28
C GLY A 312 -39.79 -1.06 46.29
N VAL A 313 -40.38 -0.95 45.09
CA VAL A 313 -40.31 -2.03 44.09
C VAL A 313 -38.88 -2.19 43.57
N ILE A 314 -38.34 -3.41 43.68
CA ILE A 314 -36.99 -3.80 43.27
C ILE A 314 -37.00 -4.64 41.99
N THR A 315 -38.03 -5.49 41.79
CA THR A 315 -38.16 -6.31 40.57
C THR A 315 -39.56 -6.27 39.97
N ILE A 316 -39.57 -6.27 38.63
CA ILE A 316 -40.73 -6.54 37.78
C ILE A 316 -40.37 -7.82 37.02
N ASP A 317 -40.98 -8.95 37.39
CA ASP A 317 -40.61 -10.27 36.87
C ASP A 317 -41.19 -10.54 35.46
N ASP A 318 -40.90 -11.70 34.89
CA ASP A 318 -41.25 -12.08 33.51
C ASP A 318 -42.77 -12.01 33.23
N TYR A 319 -43.14 -11.48 32.07
CA TYR A 319 -44.53 -11.26 31.65
C TYR A 319 -45.41 -10.46 32.63
N ALA A 320 -44.84 -9.77 33.63
CA ALA A 320 -45.59 -9.13 34.72
C ALA A 320 -46.78 -8.26 34.27
N PHE A 321 -46.67 -7.54 33.15
CA PHE A 321 -47.72 -6.74 32.52
C PHE A 321 -48.03 -7.17 31.08
N SER A 322 -47.64 -8.38 30.64
CA SER A 322 -47.89 -8.84 29.27
C SER A 322 -49.36 -8.70 28.89
N ASP A 323 -49.65 -8.17 27.71
CA ASP A 323 -51.00 -7.99 27.17
C ASP A 323 -51.90 -7.05 28.02
N CYS A 324 -51.31 -6.15 28.81
CA CYS A 324 -51.99 -4.99 29.39
C CYS A 324 -52.32 -3.94 28.30
N THR A 325 -53.15 -4.30 27.33
CA THR A 325 -53.35 -3.53 26.08
C THR A 325 -53.84 -2.09 26.28
N ASN A 326 -54.44 -1.75 27.43
CA ASN A 326 -54.91 -0.40 27.76
C ASN A 326 -53.99 0.39 28.69
N LEU A 327 -52.86 -0.17 29.16
CA LEU A 327 -51.93 0.50 30.07
C LEU A 327 -51.25 1.67 29.35
N MET A 328 -51.73 2.90 29.56
CA MET A 328 -51.24 4.07 28.82
C MET A 328 -49.86 4.53 29.28
N LYS A 329 -49.57 4.35 30.57
CA LYS A 329 -48.35 4.81 31.23
C LYS A 329 -48.07 4.00 32.49
N ILE A 330 -46.80 3.72 32.73
CA ILE A 330 -46.28 3.30 34.03
C ILE A 330 -45.01 4.13 34.34
N ASN A 331 -44.82 4.51 35.60
CA ASN A 331 -43.54 5.03 36.08
C ASN A 331 -42.78 3.85 36.70
N ILE A 332 -41.54 3.58 36.27
CA ILE A 332 -40.69 2.58 36.89
C ILE A 332 -39.89 3.26 38.03
N PRO A 333 -40.01 2.81 39.30
CA PRO A 333 -39.30 3.44 40.43
C PRO A 333 -37.77 3.32 40.35
N GLU A 334 -37.04 4.27 40.95
CA GLU A 334 -35.57 4.30 40.97
C GLU A 334 -34.93 3.06 41.67
N GLY A 335 -35.70 2.33 42.48
CA GLY A 335 -35.28 1.08 43.11
C GLY A 335 -35.27 -0.16 42.19
N VAL A 336 -35.90 -0.12 41.01
CA VAL A 336 -36.07 -1.31 40.16
C VAL A 336 -34.76 -1.69 39.45
N THR A 337 -34.26 -2.89 39.73
CA THR A 337 -33.03 -3.45 39.16
C THR A 337 -33.27 -4.52 38.09
N ARG A 338 -34.51 -4.99 37.93
CA ARG A 338 -34.91 -5.96 36.89
C ARG A 338 -36.28 -5.65 36.29
N ILE A 339 -36.32 -5.66 34.96
CA ILE A 339 -37.53 -5.77 34.14
C ILE A 339 -37.42 -7.09 33.37
N GLY A 340 -38.34 -8.02 33.62
CA GLY A 340 -38.27 -9.39 33.12
C GLY A 340 -38.50 -9.58 31.62
N THR A 341 -38.31 -10.83 31.18
CA THR A 341 -38.60 -11.31 29.81
C THR A 341 -40.08 -11.07 29.49
N TYR A 342 -40.41 -10.51 28.32
CA TYR A 342 -41.78 -10.13 27.93
C TYR A 342 -42.55 -9.24 28.94
N ALA A 343 -41.90 -8.59 29.91
CA ALA A 343 -42.57 -7.96 31.05
C ALA A 343 -43.66 -6.93 30.69
N PHE A 344 -43.55 -6.24 29.55
CA PHE A 344 -44.54 -5.31 29.00
C PHE A 344 -44.91 -5.66 27.54
N SER A 345 -44.75 -6.91 27.11
CA SER A 345 -45.12 -7.36 25.76
C SER A 345 -46.59 -7.03 25.45
N ASN A 346 -46.91 -6.67 24.21
CA ASN A 346 -48.27 -6.32 23.75
C ASN A 346 -48.98 -5.24 24.61
N CYS A 347 -48.26 -4.36 25.30
CA CYS A 347 -48.83 -3.21 26.00
C CYS A 347 -49.20 -2.10 25.00
N ASN A 348 -50.14 -2.39 24.10
CA ASN A 348 -50.29 -1.64 22.84
C ASN A 348 -50.61 -0.15 22.99
N ASN A 349 -51.15 0.32 24.13
CA ASN A 349 -51.41 1.74 24.39
C ASN A 349 -50.32 2.44 25.24
N LEU A 350 -49.25 1.74 25.64
CA LEU A 350 -48.17 2.26 26.48
C LEU A 350 -47.34 3.31 25.75
N MET A 351 -47.54 4.59 26.07
CA MET A 351 -47.00 5.70 25.26
C MET A 351 -45.52 6.01 25.51
N ALA A 352 -45.01 5.75 26.72
CA ALA A 352 -43.66 6.11 27.11
C ALA A 352 -43.11 5.24 28.24
N ILE A 353 -41.82 4.95 28.17
CA ILE A 353 -41.05 4.28 29.24
C ILE A 353 -39.83 5.12 29.61
N ILE A 354 -39.59 5.23 30.90
CA ILE A 354 -38.34 5.73 31.49
C ILE A 354 -37.83 4.59 32.37
N THR A 355 -36.64 4.05 32.07
CA THR A 355 -35.98 3.12 32.99
C THR A 355 -35.27 3.94 34.07
N PRO A 356 -35.13 3.42 35.30
CA PRO A 356 -34.42 4.13 36.37
C PRO A 356 -32.91 4.25 36.11
N LYS A 357 -32.18 4.86 37.03
CA LYS A 357 -30.72 5.07 36.95
C LYS A 357 -29.90 4.00 37.68
N SER A 358 -30.54 3.20 38.53
CA SER A 358 -29.95 2.01 39.14
C SER A 358 -29.52 0.99 38.08
N ALA A 359 -28.67 0.03 38.42
CA ALA A 359 -28.25 -1.01 37.49
C ALA A 359 -29.46 -1.89 37.09
N ILE A 360 -29.82 -1.91 35.80
CA ILE A 360 -31.05 -2.54 35.32
C ILE A 360 -30.74 -3.64 34.33
N ASN A 361 -31.17 -4.85 34.67
CA ASN A 361 -31.33 -5.94 33.71
C ASN A 361 -32.70 -5.79 33.01
N ILE A 362 -32.69 -5.67 31.69
CA ILE A 362 -33.89 -5.74 30.84
C ILE A 362 -33.89 -7.13 30.17
N GLY A 363 -35.01 -7.85 30.27
CA GLY A 363 -35.20 -9.15 29.64
C GLY A 363 -35.47 -9.07 28.14
N THR A 364 -35.26 -10.20 27.46
CA THR A 364 -35.59 -10.39 26.04
C THR A 364 -37.09 -10.12 25.79
N TYR A 365 -37.44 -9.54 24.65
CA TYR A 365 -38.83 -9.17 24.32
C TYR A 365 -39.56 -8.23 25.31
N ALA A 366 -38.86 -7.56 26.25
CA ALA A 366 -39.50 -6.84 27.37
C ALA A 366 -40.58 -5.83 26.97
N PHE A 367 -40.49 -5.19 25.79
CA PHE A 367 -41.48 -4.26 25.25
C PHE A 367 -41.89 -4.64 23.81
N TYR A 368 -41.85 -5.93 23.49
CA TYR A 368 -42.23 -6.48 22.17
C TYR A 368 -43.68 -6.12 21.77
N ASP A 369 -43.90 -5.82 20.48
CA ASP A 369 -45.20 -5.42 19.89
C ASP A 369 -45.91 -4.24 20.60
N CYS A 370 -45.17 -3.35 21.31
CA CYS A 370 -45.74 -2.13 21.91
C CYS A 370 -46.04 -1.02 20.88
N ASP A 371 -47.08 -1.23 20.07
CA ASP A 371 -47.38 -0.43 18.87
C ASP A 371 -47.40 1.10 19.08
N ASN A 372 -48.04 1.61 20.16
CA ASN A 372 -48.11 3.06 20.45
C ASN A 372 -46.99 3.60 21.36
N LEU A 373 -45.90 2.86 21.59
CA LEU A 373 -44.75 3.34 22.37
C LEU A 373 -43.97 4.40 21.60
N ILE A 374 -44.19 5.67 21.93
CA ILE A 374 -43.60 6.83 21.23
C ILE A 374 -42.17 7.13 21.70
N SER A 375 -41.88 6.92 22.99
CA SER A 375 -40.58 7.31 23.56
C SER A 375 -40.04 6.37 24.63
N VAL A 376 -38.73 6.11 24.56
CA VAL A 376 -37.97 5.37 25.56
C VAL A 376 -36.79 6.22 26.02
N THR A 377 -36.64 6.39 27.34
CA THR A 377 -35.43 6.95 27.95
C THR A 377 -34.82 5.89 28.86
N PHE A 378 -33.62 5.44 28.54
CA PHE A 378 -32.84 4.59 29.42
C PHE A 378 -32.07 5.46 30.43
N GLY A 379 -31.86 4.93 31.64
CA GLY A 379 -30.93 5.51 32.62
C GLY A 379 -29.56 4.83 32.58
N GLU A 380 -28.58 5.46 33.25
CA GLU A 380 -27.14 5.12 33.14
C GLU A 380 -26.76 3.73 33.68
N GLY A 381 -27.69 2.96 34.25
CA GLY A 381 -27.46 1.56 34.64
C GLY A 381 -27.75 0.51 33.57
N VAL A 382 -28.19 0.90 32.36
CA VAL A 382 -28.53 -0.02 31.26
C VAL A 382 -27.33 -0.19 30.31
N THR A 383 -26.62 -1.33 30.43
CA THR A 383 -25.41 -1.61 29.64
C THR A 383 -25.64 -2.31 28.31
N ARG A 384 -26.78 -3.00 28.13
CA ARG A 384 -27.18 -3.66 26.87
C ARG A 384 -28.67 -3.48 26.62
N ILE A 385 -29.07 -3.41 25.35
CA ILE A 385 -30.48 -3.52 24.94
C ILE A 385 -30.69 -4.92 24.36
N PRO A 386 -31.44 -5.80 25.05
CA PRO A 386 -31.48 -7.23 24.75
C PRO A 386 -32.19 -7.55 23.44
N GLU A 387 -32.11 -8.81 23.00
CA GLU A 387 -32.71 -9.23 21.74
C GLU A 387 -34.23 -8.96 21.73
N TYR A 388 -34.74 -8.55 20.57
CA TYR A 388 -36.17 -8.28 20.34
C TYR A 388 -36.82 -7.23 21.27
N ALA A 389 -36.06 -6.52 22.10
CA ALA A 389 -36.56 -5.70 23.22
C ALA A 389 -37.71 -4.75 22.87
N PHE A 390 -37.60 -4.08 21.71
CA PHE A 390 -38.56 -3.13 21.16
C PHE A 390 -38.91 -3.52 19.71
N GLN A 391 -38.89 -4.81 19.36
CA GLN A 391 -39.32 -5.23 18.03
C GLN A 391 -40.80 -4.81 17.82
N ASN A 392 -41.07 -4.27 16.63
CA ASN A 392 -42.35 -3.78 16.13
C ASN A 392 -43.00 -2.68 16.99
N CYS A 393 -42.25 -1.93 17.80
CA CYS A 393 -42.72 -0.69 18.42
C CYS A 393 -42.91 0.39 17.35
N SER A 394 -43.96 0.27 16.54
CA SER A 394 -44.11 0.96 15.25
C SER A 394 -44.16 2.49 15.39
N SER A 395 -44.71 3.00 16.50
CA SER A 395 -44.75 4.43 16.83
C SER A 395 -43.47 4.99 17.47
N LEU A 396 -42.44 4.18 17.73
CA LEU A 396 -41.25 4.60 18.49
C LEU A 396 -40.40 5.60 17.70
N SER A 397 -40.56 6.88 18.02
CA SER A 397 -39.87 7.98 17.35
C SER A 397 -38.68 8.54 18.13
N THR A 398 -38.62 8.30 19.45
CA THR A 398 -37.68 8.97 20.34
C THR A 398 -37.02 7.97 21.30
N VAL A 399 -35.77 7.62 21.01
CA VAL A 399 -34.94 6.75 21.89
C VAL A 399 -33.77 7.56 22.43
N LYS A 400 -33.62 7.62 23.76
CA LYS A 400 -32.45 8.19 24.44
C LYS A 400 -31.62 7.06 25.06
N LEU A 401 -30.49 6.78 24.43
CA LEU A 401 -29.51 5.79 24.90
C LEU A 401 -28.61 6.40 26.01
N PRO A 402 -28.15 5.60 26.98
CA PRO A 402 -27.25 6.04 28.06
C PRO A 402 -25.78 5.90 27.64
N GLU A 403 -24.86 6.65 28.25
CA GLU A 403 -23.43 6.57 27.88
C GLU A 403 -22.77 5.25 28.34
N SER A 404 -23.39 4.51 29.26
CA SER A 404 -22.93 3.19 29.72
C SER A 404 -23.26 2.02 28.78
N LEU A 405 -23.97 2.27 27.68
CA LEU A 405 -24.38 1.24 26.72
C LEU A 405 -23.19 0.69 25.91
N THR A 406 -23.04 -0.63 25.90
CA THR A 406 -21.99 -1.34 25.14
C THR A 406 -22.52 -2.22 24.01
N GLY A 407 -23.78 -2.65 24.05
CA GLY A 407 -24.36 -3.54 23.03
C GLY A 407 -25.83 -3.26 22.69
N ILE A 408 -26.15 -3.33 21.40
CA ILE A 408 -27.51 -3.35 20.86
C ILE A 408 -27.69 -4.68 20.14
N GLU A 409 -28.48 -5.57 20.74
CA GLU A 409 -28.52 -7.00 20.39
C GLU A 409 -29.50 -7.32 19.23
N ASP A 410 -29.55 -8.60 18.86
CA ASP A 410 -30.27 -9.08 17.67
C ASP A 410 -31.75 -8.61 17.66
N TYR A 411 -32.18 -8.02 16.55
CA TYR A 411 -33.53 -7.49 16.35
C TYR A 411 -34.04 -6.41 17.33
N ALA A 412 -33.18 -5.85 18.21
CA ALA A 412 -33.56 -4.99 19.33
C ALA A 412 -34.60 -3.88 19.03
N PHE A 413 -34.52 -3.22 17.87
CA PHE A 413 -35.45 -2.18 17.40
C PHE A 413 -36.09 -2.52 16.05
N LYS A 414 -36.04 -3.77 15.59
CA LYS A 414 -36.58 -4.16 14.28
C LYS A 414 -38.03 -3.72 14.13
N GLY A 415 -38.39 -3.06 13.03
CA GLY A 415 -39.76 -2.63 12.76
C GLY A 415 -40.20 -1.37 13.51
N CYS A 416 -39.29 -0.64 14.18
CA CYS A 416 -39.55 0.72 14.68
C CYS A 416 -39.65 1.73 13.51
N THR A 417 -40.74 1.64 12.74
CA THR A 417 -40.93 2.38 11.48
C THR A 417 -41.01 3.90 11.66
N SER A 418 -41.31 4.39 12.86
CA SER A 418 -41.28 5.82 13.21
C SER A 418 -39.91 6.33 13.70
N LEU A 419 -38.91 5.45 13.90
CA LEU A 419 -37.60 5.82 14.45
C LEU A 419 -36.74 6.53 13.40
N SER A 420 -36.98 7.84 13.24
CA SER A 420 -36.34 8.67 12.20
C SER A 420 -34.87 9.00 12.44
N ALA A 421 -34.42 8.98 13.70
CA ALA A 421 -33.01 9.16 14.08
C ALA A 421 -32.74 8.49 15.44
N ILE A 422 -31.51 8.02 15.64
CA ILE A 422 -30.99 7.58 16.94
C ILE A 422 -29.51 7.98 17.04
N ALA A 423 -29.08 8.45 18.21
CA ALA A 423 -27.68 8.71 18.51
C ALA A 423 -27.11 7.50 19.28
N ILE A 424 -26.17 6.79 18.68
CA ILE A 424 -25.52 5.62 19.29
C ILE A 424 -24.28 6.10 20.08
N PRO A 425 -24.18 5.83 21.40
CA PRO A 425 -23.05 6.23 22.23
C PRO A 425 -21.71 5.65 21.76
N ASN A 426 -20.61 6.36 22.06
CA ASN A 426 -19.26 5.94 21.65
C ASN A 426 -18.72 4.69 22.39
N ASN A 427 -19.43 4.19 23.41
CA ASN A 427 -19.08 2.97 24.13
C ASN A 427 -19.72 1.70 23.53
N VAL A 428 -20.62 1.83 22.55
CA VAL A 428 -21.27 0.68 21.88
C VAL A 428 -20.29 -0.02 20.94
N THR A 429 -19.83 -1.22 21.32
CA THR A 429 -18.95 -2.04 20.48
C THR A 429 -19.72 -2.88 19.46
N THR A 430 -20.99 -3.14 19.72
CA THR A 430 -21.79 -4.15 19.00
C THR A 430 -23.12 -3.59 18.52
N ILE A 431 -23.33 -3.61 17.20
CA ILE A 431 -24.65 -3.45 16.55
C ILE A 431 -24.96 -4.78 15.87
N ALA A 432 -25.80 -5.59 16.50
CA ALA A 432 -26.00 -6.99 16.13
C ALA A 432 -26.99 -7.17 14.95
N SER A 433 -27.32 -8.43 14.65
CA SER A 433 -28.05 -8.81 13.44
C SER A 433 -29.45 -8.23 13.43
N ASN A 434 -29.82 -7.59 12.32
CA ASN A 434 -31.13 -6.95 12.14
C ASN A 434 -31.54 -5.95 13.23
N ALA A 435 -30.61 -5.44 14.06
CA ALA A 435 -30.90 -4.62 15.23
C ALA A 435 -31.79 -3.39 14.95
N PHE A 436 -31.66 -2.79 13.77
CA PHE A 436 -32.48 -1.68 13.27
C PHE A 436 -33.23 -2.02 11.96
N ALA A 437 -33.45 -3.30 11.67
CA ALA A 437 -34.06 -3.70 10.39
C ALA A 437 -35.49 -3.15 10.26
N GLY A 438 -35.79 -2.47 9.15
CA GLY A 438 -37.09 -1.86 8.88
C GLY A 438 -37.37 -0.55 9.65
N CYS A 439 -36.36 0.03 10.31
CA CYS A 439 -36.54 1.31 11.03
C CYS A 439 -36.75 2.50 10.08
N GLY A 440 -37.40 3.54 10.61
CA GLY A 440 -37.67 4.80 9.90
C GLY A 440 -36.45 5.71 9.64
N LEU A 441 -35.23 5.24 9.94
CA LEU A 441 -34.02 6.06 10.05
C LEU A 441 -33.74 6.85 8.76
N ALA A 442 -33.62 8.17 8.86
CA ALA A 442 -33.24 9.06 7.75
C ALA A 442 -31.72 9.14 7.56
N THR A 443 -30.98 9.08 8.67
CA THR A 443 -29.51 9.04 8.74
C THR A 443 -29.07 8.17 9.91
N ILE A 444 -27.87 7.59 9.83
CA ILE A 444 -27.22 6.94 10.97
C ILE A 444 -25.72 7.26 10.97
N THR A 445 -25.15 7.41 12.17
CA THR A 445 -23.70 7.47 12.40
C THR A 445 -23.30 6.26 13.24
N ILE A 446 -22.30 5.53 12.77
CA ILE A 446 -21.74 4.37 13.47
C ILE A 446 -20.60 4.87 14.38
N PRO A 447 -20.56 4.53 15.68
CA PRO A 447 -19.49 4.98 16.57
C PRO A 447 -18.18 4.22 16.32
N THR A 448 -17.04 4.85 16.66
CA THR A 448 -15.68 4.36 16.35
C THR A 448 -15.26 3.08 17.08
N SER A 449 -16.07 2.63 18.04
CA SER A 449 -15.95 1.38 18.79
C SER A 449 -16.56 0.17 18.06
N VAL A 450 -17.37 0.38 17.01
CA VAL A 450 -18.02 -0.69 16.25
C VAL A 450 -17.09 -1.22 15.17
N VAL A 451 -16.55 -2.43 15.40
CA VAL A 451 -15.59 -3.10 14.50
C VAL A 451 -16.28 -3.84 13.34
N THR A 452 -17.54 -4.24 13.52
CA THR A 452 -18.38 -4.93 12.53
C THR A 452 -19.84 -4.46 12.61
N ILE A 453 -20.56 -4.48 11.48
CA ILE A 453 -22.01 -4.21 11.43
C ILE A 453 -22.71 -5.53 11.12
N GLY A 454 -23.54 -6.00 12.06
CA GLY A 454 -24.16 -7.32 12.00
C GLY A 454 -25.06 -7.59 10.78
N ILE A 455 -25.30 -8.87 10.50
CA ILE A 455 -26.06 -9.35 9.35
C ILE A 455 -27.44 -8.67 9.30
N GLY A 456 -27.72 -7.96 8.21
CA GLY A 456 -28.99 -7.26 8.04
C GLY A 456 -29.26 -6.09 8.99
N ALA A 457 -28.28 -5.57 9.74
CA ALA A 457 -28.49 -4.59 10.82
C ALA A 457 -29.39 -3.40 10.47
N PHE A 458 -29.31 -2.86 9.25
CA PHE A 458 -30.15 -1.77 8.72
C PHE A 458 -30.98 -2.21 7.50
N SER A 459 -31.20 -3.51 7.32
CA SER A 459 -31.99 -4.09 6.23
C SER A 459 -33.41 -3.54 6.24
N GLY A 460 -33.88 -3.01 5.11
CA GLY A 460 -35.22 -2.45 4.95
C GLY A 460 -35.41 -1.04 5.54
N CYS A 461 -34.35 -0.35 5.97
CA CYS A 461 -34.40 1.06 6.36
C CYS A 461 -34.66 1.96 5.13
N THR A 462 -35.88 1.91 4.60
CA THR A 462 -36.22 2.55 3.31
C THR A 462 -36.15 4.08 3.34
N SER A 463 -36.19 4.72 4.50
CA SER A 463 -35.99 6.17 4.68
C SER A 463 -34.52 6.61 4.64
N LEU A 464 -33.57 5.67 4.75
CA LEU A 464 -32.16 5.98 5.00
C LEU A 464 -31.51 6.61 3.78
N THR A 465 -31.08 7.87 3.91
CA THR A 465 -30.49 8.66 2.81
C THR A 465 -28.96 8.70 2.83
N THR A 466 -28.37 8.66 4.02
CA THR A 466 -26.93 8.77 4.28
C THR A 466 -26.53 7.87 5.45
N VAL A 467 -25.39 7.19 5.29
CA VAL A 467 -24.75 6.41 6.37
C VAL A 467 -23.35 6.95 6.60
N ASN A 468 -23.09 7.42 7.83
CA ASN A 468 -21.76 7.84 8.25
C ASN A 468 -21.05 6.63 8.89
N LEU A 469 -20.30 5.89 8.08
CA LEU A 469 -19.33 4.90 8.55
C LEU A 469 -18.05 5.59 9.02
N VAL A 470 -17.30 4.95 9.92
CA VAL A 470 -16.08 5.48 10.54
C VAL A 470 -14.91 4.50 10.38
N GLU A 471 -13.69 5.05 10.34
CA GLU A 471 -12.47 4.23 10.30
C GLU A 471 -12.34 3.39 11.58
N GLY A 472 -11.96 2.12 11.41
CA GLY A 472 -12.01 1.08 12.46
C GLY A 472 -12.96 -0.07 12.09
N LEU A 473 -13.98 0.21 11.28
CA LEU A 473 -14.88 -0.82 10.72
C LEU A 473 -14.13 -1.75 9.76
N THR A 474 -14.17 -3.07 10.01
CA THR A 474 -13.41 -4.08 9.24
C THR A 474 -14.24 -4.83 8.21
N THR A 475 -15.53 -5.02 8.46
CA THR A 475 -16.48 -5.69 7.56
C THR A 475 -17.79 -4.92 7.45
N ILE A 476 -18.45 -5.08 6.31
CA ILE A 476 -19.87 -4.78 6.14
C ILE A 476 -20.54 -6.10 5.82
N ASP A 477 -21.18 -6.74 6.81
CA ASP A 477 -21.65 -8.12 6.66
C ASP A 477 -22.89 -8.25 5.77
N ASP A 478 -23.26 -9.51 5.51
CA ASP A 478 -24.32 -9.90 4.59
C ASP A 478 -25.62 -9.12 4.84
N SER A 479 -26.18 -8.55 3.77
CA SER A 479 -27.43 -7.77 3.76
C SER A 479 -27.48 -6.53 4.68
N ALA A 480 -26.36 -6.04 5.23
CA ALA A 480 -26.34 -4.96 6.23
C ALA A 480 -27.20 -3.71 5.89
N PHE A 481 -27.25 -3.30 4.62
CA PHE A 481 -28.06 -2.19 4.10
C PHE A 481 -29.03 -2.64 2.97
N TYR A 482 -29.42 -3.92 2.97
CA TYR A 482 -30.34 -4.50 1.98
C TYR A 482 -31.65 -3.70 1.89
N ASN A 483 -32.07 -3.34 0.68
CA ASN A 483 -33.26 -2.53 0.39
C ASN A 483 -33.32 -1.16 1.11
N CYS A 484 -32.19 -0.53 1.43
CA CYS A 484 -32.10 0.89 1.78
C CYS A 484 -32.33 1.79 0.54
N LYS A 485 -33.54 1.75 -0.02
CA LYS A 485 -33.89 2.26 -1.35
C LYS A 485 -33.58 3.74 -1.58
N ASN A 486 -33.64 4.57 -0.54
CA ASN A 486 -33.34 6.00 -0.61
C ASN A 486 -31.87 6.36 -0.31
N LEU A 487 -30.99 5.38 -0.06
CA LEU A 487 -29.58 5.62 0.24
C LEU A 487 -28.89 6.21 -0.99
N ARG A 488 -28.42 7.45 -0.89
CA ARG A 488 -27.81 8.21 -2.01
C ARG A 488 -26.29 8.23 -1.92
N THR A 489 -25.77 8.34 -0.70
CA THR A 489 -24.36 8.52 -0.42
C THR A 489 -23.93 7.66 0.75
N ILE A 490 -22.88 6.86 0.53
CA ILE A 490 -22.13 6.19 1.59
C ILE A 490 -20.64 6.28 1.26
N SER A 491 -19.83 6.54 2.28
CA SER A 491 -18.37 6.44 2.21
C SER A 491 -17.95 5.18 2.95
N ILE A 492 -17.32 4.24 2.25
CA ILE A 492 -16.79 3.03 2.87
C ILE A 492 -15.40 3.36 3.47
N PRO A 493 -15.15 3.10 4.77
CA PRO A 493 -13.87 3.37 5.41
C PRO A 493 -12.72 2.53 4.82
N LYS A 494 -11.50 3.06 4.88
CA LYS A 494 -10.31 2.36 4.36
C LYS A 494 -9.95 1.09 5.14
N THR A 495 -10.42 0.96 6.38
CA THR A 495 -10.27 -0.27 7.17
C THR A 495 -11.16 -1.43 6.73
N VAL A 496 -12.14 -1.24 5.83
CA VAL A 496 -13.03 -2.31 5.40
C VAL A 496 -12.33 -3.25 4.41
N ILE A 497 -12.23 -4.53 4.79
CA ILE A 497 -11.57 -5.59 4.00
C ILE A 497 -12.58 -6.38 3.16
N ARG A 498 -13.83 -6.48 3.63
CA ARG A 498 -14.87 -7.32 3.01
C ARG A 498 -16.24 -6.63 2.97
N ILE A 499 -16.91 -6.75 1.83
CA ILE A 499 -18.31 -6.34 1.62
C ILE A 499 -19.12 -7.63 1.37
N GLY A 500 -20.03 -7.96 2.28
CA GLY A 500 -20.75 -9.24 2.34
C GLY A 500 -21.87 -9.42 1.31
N ASN A 501 -22.46 -10.61 1.29
CA ASN A 501 -23.47 -11.00 0.31
C ASN A 501 -24.68 -10.05 0.39
N SER A 502 -25.07 -9.48 -0.75
CA SER A 502 -26.22 -8.56 -0.85
C SER A 502 -26.15 -7.31 0.07
N ALA A 503 -24.96 -6.92 0.56
CA ALA A 503 -24.79 -5.86 1.58
C ALA A 503 -25.49 -4.53 1.22
N PHE A 504 -25.50 -4.12 -0.04
CA PHE A 504 -26.19 -2.94 -0.57
C PHE A 504 -27.26 -3.30 -1.61
N PHE A 505 -27.74 -4.54 -1.63
CA PHE A 505 -28.69 -5.00 -2.65
C PHE A 505 -30.01 -4.22 -2.58
N GLY A 506 -30.44 -3.62 -3.69
CA GLY A 506 -31.65 -2.80 -3.74
C GLY A 506 -31.49 -1.39 -3.16
N CYS A 507 -30.25 -0.91 -2.94
CA CYS A 507 -29.94 0.50 -2.66
C CYS A 507 -30.10 1.37 -3.92
N ALA A 508 -31.32 1.39 -4.47
CA ALA A 508 -31.61 1.87 -5.82
C ALA A 508 -31.27 3.36 -6.07
N SER A 509 -31.09 4.17 -5.03
CA SER A 509 -30.72 5.59 -5.13
C SER A 509 -29.21 5.89 -5.11
N ILE A 510 -28.32 4.90 -4.94
CA ILE A 510 -26.87 5.13 -4.99
C ILE A 510 -26.50 5.43 -6.45
N ALA A 511 -26.15 6.69 -6.75
CA ALA A 511 -25.76 7.12 -8.08
C ALA A 511 -24.25 6.91 -8.37
N THR A 512 -23.45 7.02 -7.32
CA THR A 512 -21.98 6.90 -7.31
C THR A 512 -21.51 6.40 -5.95
N MET A 513 -20.54 5.48 -5.93
CA MET A 513 -19.81 5.12 -4.71
C MET A 513 -18.35 4.77 -5.05
N SER A 514 -17.47 4.82 -4.05
CA SER A 514 -16.08 4.38 -4.17
C SER A 514 -15.84 3.14 -3.32
N ILE A 515 -15.12 2.17 -3.87
CA ILE A 515 -14.58 1.03 -3.13
C ILE A 515 -13.14 1.44 -2.74
N PRO A 516 -12.78 1.50 -1.45
CA PRO A 516 -11.46 1.93 -1.02
C PRO A 516 -10.40 0.81 -1.16
N ASP A 517 -9.12 1.19 -1.25
CA ASP A 517 -7.96 0.30 -1.39
C ASP A 517 -7.71 -0.69 -0.21
N GLY A 518 -8.62 -0.76 0.77
CA GLY A 518 -8.63 -1.81 1.79
C GLY A 518 -9.42 -3.05 1.40
N VAL A 519 -10.40 -2.92 0.49
CA VAL A 519 -11.34 -4.02 0.19
C VAL A 519 -10.67 -5.09 -0.65
N ALA A 520 -10.58 -6.30 -0.10
CA ALA A 520 -10.06 -7.49 -0.77
C ALA A 520 -11.18 -8.36 -1.38
N VAL A 521 -12.36 -8.38 -0.76
CA VAL A 521 -13.47 -9.29 -1.12
C VAL A 521 -14.79 -8.52 -1.29
N ILE A 522 -15.46 -8.76 -2.41
CA ILE A 522 -16.81 -8.26 -2.71
C ILE A 522 -17.70 -9.48 -3.01
N ASP A 523 -18.59 -9.83 -2.09
CA ASP A 523 -19.40 -11.05 -2.16
C ASP A 523 -20.64 -10.96 -3.05
N ASN A 524 -21.34 -12.08 -3.23
CA ASN A 524 -22.41 -12.23 -4.22
C ASN A 524 -23.52 -11.18 -4.06
N ASN A 525 -23.95 -10.59 -5.17
CA ASN A 525 -24.99 -9.57 -5.24
C ASN A 525 -24.73 -8.30 -4.40
N ALA A 526 -23.50 -8.05 -3.93
CA ALA A 526 -23.18 -6.96 -2.98
C ALA A 526 -23.75 -5.58 -3.36
N PHE A 527 -23.79 -5.23 -4.66
CA PHE A 527 -24.39 -3.99 -5.17
C PHE A 527 -25.55 -4.24 -6.15
N GLY A 528 -26.14 -5.43 -6.16
CA GLY A 528 -27.24 -5.76 -7.09
C GLY A 528 -28.47 -4.87 -6.88
N ASN A 529 -29.20 -4.53 -7.94
CA ASN A 529 -30.33 -3.59 -7.93
C ASN A 529 -29.99 -2.18 -7.39
N CYS A 530 -28.72 -1.76 -7.39
CA CYS A 530 -28.31 -0.36 -7.29
C CYS A 530 -28.63 0.38 -8.61
N ALA A 531 -29.92 0.46 -8.95
CA ALA A 531 -30.39 0.83 -10.29
C ALA A 531 -29.96 2.23 -10.78
N SER A 532 -29.62 3.17 -9.89
CA SER A 532 -29.08 4.50 -10.25
C SER A 532 -27.55 4.54 -10.46
N LEU A 533 -26.80 3.49 -10.10
CA LEU A 533 -25.35 3.50 -10.07
C LEU A 533 -24.78 3.67 -11.49
N THR A 534 -24.16 4.81 -11.79
CA THR A 534 -23.74 5.14 -13.16
C THR A 534 -22.35 4.63 -13.54
N GLY A 535 -21.47 4.43 -12.56
CA GLY A 535 -20.12 3.90 -12.72
C GLY A 535 -19.52 3.50 -11.38
N ILE A 536 -18.56 2.58 -11.41
CA ILE A 536 -17.82 2.12 -10.22
C ILE A 536 -16.39 1.74 -10.62
N SER A 537 -15.44 1.89 -9.68
CA SER A 537 -14.05 1.50 -9.89
C SER A 537 -13.62 0.42 -8.90
N ILE A 538 -12.94 -0.60 -9.39
CA ILE A 538 -12.33 -1.68 -8.61
C ILE A 538 -10.89 -1.27 -8.27
N PRO A 539 -10.52 -1.08 -6.98
CA PRO A 539 -9.17 -0.69 -6.57
C PRO A 539 -8.17 -1.85 -6.71
N GLN A 540 -6.88 -1.57 -6.49
CA GLN A 540 -5.79 -2.55 -6.61
C GLN A 540 -5.95 -3.77 -5.68
N SER A 541 -6.60 -3.57 -4.53
CA SER A 541 -6.71 -4.55 -3.44
C SER A 541 -7.69 -5.69 -3.67
N VAL A 542 -8.68 -5.51 -4.56
CA VAL A 542 -9.77 -6.47 -4.76
C VAL A 542 -9.23 -7.74 -5.43
N GLN A 543 -9.25 -8.83 -4.66
CA GLN A 543 -8.82 -10.17 -5.07
C GLN A 543 -9.99 -11.01 -5.58
N SER A 544 -11.21 -10.77 -5.10
CA SER A 544 -12.41 -11.49 -5.54
C SER A 544 -13.67 -10.62 -5.63
N ILE A 545 -14.45 -10.91 -6.67
CA ILE A 545 -15.76 -10.34 -6.97
C ILE A 545 -16.72 -11.52 -7.21
N GLY A 546 -17.79 -11.60 -6.41
CA GLY A 546 -18.78 -12.66 -6.44
C GLY A 546 -19.74 -12.61 -7.64
N SER A 547 -20.63 -13.60 -7.71
CA SER A 547 -21.68 -13.65 -8.74
C SER A 547 -22.71 -12.54 -8.53
N GLY A 548 -23.22 -11.97 -9.62
CA GLY A 548 -24.34 -11.02 -9.61
C GLY A 548 -24.10 -9.69 -8.89
N VAL A 549 -22.85 -9.35 -8.57
CA VAL A 549 -22.45 -8.12 -7.83
C VAL A 549 -23.04 -6.83 -8.43
N PHE A 550 -23.32 -6.83 -9.73
CA PHE A 550 -23.93 -5.70 -10.47
C PHE A 550 -25.21 -6.08 -11.25
N ASP A 551 -25.92 -7.15 -10.87
CA ASP A 551 -27.21 -7.53 -11.47
C ASP A 551 -28.32 -6.54 -11.08
N GLY A 552 -29.04 -5.96 -12.04
CA GLY A 552 -30.04 -4.91 -11.82
C GLY A 552 -29.45 -3.50 -11.65
N CYS A 553 -28.17 -3.31 -11.93
CA CYS A 553 -27.52 -1.99 -12.00
C CYS A 553 -27.79 -1.31 -13.35
N LEU A 554 -29.08 -1.11 -13.68
CA LEU A 554 -29.57 -0.70 -15.01
C LEU A 554 -28.99 0.63 -15.55
N SER A 555 -28.48 1.52 -14.69
CA SER A 555 -27.84 2.78 -15.10
C SER A 555 -26.31 2.69 -15.29
N LEU A 556 -25.69 1.54 -14.99
CA LEU A 556 -24.24 1.37 -14.95
C LEU A 556 -23.67 1.38 -16.38
N LYS A 557 -22.83 2.36 -16.69
CA LYS A 557 -22.25 2.56 -18.03
C LYS A 557 -20.85 2.00 -18.17
N SER A 558 -20.11 1.90 -17.07
CA SER A 558 -18.71 1.49 -17.05
C SER A 558 -18.28 0.97 -15.67
N ILE A 559 -17.59 -0.17 -15.67
CA ILE A 559 -16.79 -0.66 -14.55
C ILE A 559 -15.32 -0.36 -14.90
N THR A 560 -14.65 0.47 -14.10
CA THR A 560 -13.20 0.70 -14.22
C THR A 560 -12.44 -0.19 -13.23
N VAL A 561 -11.16 -0.44 -13.50
CA VAL A 561 -10.27 -1.22 -12.64
C VAL A 561 -8.93 -0.48 -12.54
N SER A 562 -8.28 -0.51 -11.37
CA SER A 562 -6.92 0.02 -11.22
C SER A 562 -5.93 -0.69 -12.15
N ALA A 563 -4.97 0.04 -12.72
CA ALA A 563 -3.94 -0.54 -13.58
C ALA A 563 -3.08 -1.60 -12.85
N ASP A 564 -2.96 -1.46 -11.53
CA ASP A 564 -2.19 -2.34 -10.65
C ASP A 564 -3.02 -3.47 -10.01
N ASN A 565 -4.29 -3.66 -10.38
CA ASN A 565 -5.10 -4.77 -9.84
C ASN A 565 -4.59 -6.12 -10.41
N PRO A 566 -4.22 -7.11 -9.57
CA PRO A 566 -3.61 -8.35 -10.05
C PRO A 566 -4.60 -9.39 -10.59
N MET A 567 -5.91 -9.19 -10.43
CA MET A 567 -6.95 -10.21 -10.70
C MET A 567 -7.93 -9.83 -11.82
N TYR A 568 -8.13 -8.53 -12.06
CA TYR A 568 -9.14 -7.98 -12.96
C TYR A 568 -8.56 -6.93 -13.91
N SER A 569 -9.23 -6.69 -15.04
CA SER A 569 -8.92 -5.58 -15.94
C SER A 569 -10.21 -4.97 -16.51
N SER A 570 -10.14 -3.77 -17.09
CA SER A 570 -11.26 -3.11 -17.77
C SER A 570 -10.90 -2.76 -19.20
N VAL A 571 -11.78 -3.12 -20.15
CA VAL A 571 -11.66 -2.72 -21.56
C VAL A 571 -13.03 -2.21 -22.02
N ASN A 572 -13.07 -1.01 -22.59
CA ASN A 572 -14.31 -0.33 -23.00
C ASN A 572 -15.36 -0.19 -21.86
N GLY A 573 -14.93 -0.19 -20.59
CA GLY A 573 -15.82 -0.15 -19.43
C GLY A 573 -16.45 -1.49 -19.05
N MET A 574 -16.10 -2.60 -19.73
CA MET A 574 -16.47 -3.96 -19.33
C MET A 574 -15.37 -4.57 -18.45
N LEU A 575 -15.77 -5.38 -17.48
CA LEU A 575 -14.90 -6.07 -16.53
C LEU A 575 -14.44 -7.42 -17.09
N PHE A 576 -13.14 -7.65 -17.05
CA PHE A 576 -12.47 -8.90 -17.43
C PHE A 576 -11.61 -9.39 -16.26
N ASN A 577 -11.08 -10.62 -16.38
CA ASN A 577 -9.93 -11.04 -15.58
C ASN A 577 -8.64 -10.28 -16.01
N ASN A 578 -7.58 -10.40 -15.22
CA ASN A 578 -6.30 -9.70 -15.42
C ASN A 578 -5.71 -9.83 -16.84
N ASN A 579 -5.78 -11.00 -17.47
CA ASN A 579 -5.23 -11.25 -18.80
C ASN A 579 -6.21 -10.94 -19.96
N GLY A 580 -7.40 -10.42 -19.67
CA GLY A 580 -8.41 -10.04 -20.67
C GLY A 580 -9.10 -11.21 -21.39
N ALA A 581 -8.73 -12.46 -21.13
CA ALA A 581 -9.21 -13.62 -21.88
C ALA A 581 -10.66 -14.01 -21.52
N ASN A 582 -11.12 -13.73 -20.30
CA ASN A 582 -12.50 -13.99 -19.88
C ASN A 582 -13.25 -12.70 -19.58
N LEU A 583 -14.33 -12.44 -20.33
CA LEU A 583 -15.27 -11.37 -20.01
C LEU A 583 -16.08 -11.78 -18.77
N VAL A 584 -15.90 -11.04 -17.67
CA VAL A 584 -16.58 -11.28 -16.40
C VAL A 584 -17.93 -10.57 -16.36
N ARG A 585 -17.98 -9.27 -16.72
CA ARG A 585 -19.23 -8.49 -16.69
C ARG A 585 -19.24 -7.29 -17.63
N CYS A 586 -20.31 -7.19 -18.41
CA CYS A 586 -20.72 -5.99 -19.13
C CYS A 586 -21.65 -5.12 -18.23
N PRO A 587 -21.53 -3.78 -18.25
CA PRO A 587 -22.48 -2.90 -17.58
C PRO A 587 -23.86 -2.92 -18.27
N GLU A 588 -24.95 -3.04 -17.51
CA GLU A 588 -26.31 -3.15 -18.06
C GLU A 588 -26.77 -1.89 -18.82
N GLY A 589 -26.36 -0.72 -18.32
CA GLY A 589 -26.59 0.60 -18.92
C GLY A 589 -25.58 0.97 -20.00
N ALA A 590 -24.70 0.05 -20.44
CA ALA A 590 -23.82 0.28 -21.57
C ALA A 590 -24.62 0.48 -22.88
N THR A 591 -23.99 1.14 -23.85
CA THR A 591 -24.54 1.41 -25.19
C THR A 591 -23.59 0.99 -26.32
N SER A 592 -22.43 0.43 -25.99
CA SER A 592 -21.43 -0.10 -26.91
C SER A 592 -20.97 -1.46 -26.39
N PHE A 593 -20.97 -2.47 -27.25
CA PHE A 593 -20.84 -3.88 -26.87
C PHE A 593 -19.76 -4.59 -27.69
N VAL A 594 -18.60 -3.93 -27.83
CA VAL A 594 -17.45 -4.42 -28.61
C VAL A 594 -16.57 -5.32 -27.74
N ILE A 595 -16.74 -6.63 -27.88
CA ILE A 595 -15.88 -7.65 -27.27
C ILE A 595 -14.49 -7.63 -27.96
N PRO A 596 -13.37 -7.50 -27.22
CA PRO A 596 -12.02 -7.55 -27.81
C PRO A 596 -11.70 -8.91 -28.46
N ALA A 597 -10.84 -8.90 -29.48
CA ALA A 597 -10.49 -10.11 -30.25
C ALA A 597 -9.70 -11.17 -29.45
N GLY A 598 -9.05 -10.78 -28.34
CA GLY A 598 -8.30 -11.69 -27.46
C GLY A 598 -9.15 -12.45 -26.43
N VAL A 599 -10.47 -12.23 -26.40
CA VAL A 599 -11.37 -12.92 -25.47
C VAL A 599 -11.58 -14.36 -25.93
N THR A 600 -11.30 -15.32 -25.04
CA THR A 600 -11.48 -16.76 -25.27
C THR A 600 -12.74 -17.32 -24.61
N SER A 601 -13.29 -16.64 -23.60
CA SER A 601 -14.56 -17.04 -22.97
C SER A 601 -15.44 -15.86 -22.54
N ILE A 602 -16.75 -16.07 -22.60
CA ILE A 602 -17.77 -15.17 -22.06
C ILE A 602 -18.33 -15.81 -20.80
N GLY A 603 -18.19 -15.14 -19.65
CA GLY A 603 -18.59 -15.66 -18.35
C GLY A 603 -20.10 -15.87 -18.17
N ASN A 604 -20.45 -16.54 -17.07
CA ASN A 604 -21.84 -16.67 -16.62
C ASN A 604 -22.44 -15.28 -16.36
N ALA A 605 -23.67 -15.04 -16.82
CA ALA A 605 -24.37 -13.75 -16.66
C ALA A 605 -23.59 -12.50 -17.16
N ALA A 606 -22.63 -12.66 -18.07
CA ALA A 606 -21.74 -11.57 -18.51
C ALA A 606 -22.47 -10.37 -19.13
N PHE A 607 -23.54 -10.59 -19.90
CA PHE A 607 -24.44 -9.58 -20.44
C PHE A 607 -25.86 -9.70 -19.87
N TYR A 608 -26.02 -10.25 -18.67
CA TYR A 608 -27.34 -10.34 -18.02
C TYR A 608 -27.98 -8.94 -17.92
N GLN A 609 -29.28 -8.83 -18.26
CA GLN A 609 -30.04 -7.57 -18.27
C GLN A 609 -29.44 -6.40 -19.09
N CYS A 610 -28.54 -6.66 -20.06
CA CYS A 610 -28.05 -5.65 -21.00
C CYS A 610 -29.15 -5.21 -22.00
N ALA A 611 -30.14 -4.47 -21.53
CA ALA A 611 -31.36 -4.15 -22.26
C ALA A 611 -31.14 -3.33 -23.54
N ASN A 612 -30.03 -2.59 -23.65
CA ASN A 612 -29.67 -1.83 -24.86
C ASN A 612 -29.04 -2.70 -25.97
N LEU A 613 -28.74 -3.97 -25.71
CA LEU A 613 -28.05 -4.86 -26.65
C LEU A 613 -29.02 -5.37 -27.74
N ALA A 614 -29.11 -4.65 -28.86
CA ALA A 614 -29.94 -5.07 -30.00
C ALA A 614 -29.32 -6.21 -30.83
N SER A 615 -28.00 -6.22 -30.99
CA SER A 615 -27.27 -7.25 -31.73
C SER A 615 -25.81 -7.37 -31.29
N ILE A 616 -25.24 -8.57 -31.33
CA ILE A 616 -23.81 -8.79 -31.05
C ILE A 616 -23.13 -9.71 -32.06
N ASN A 617 -21.83 -9.51 -32.25
CA ASN A 617 -20.92 -10.40 -32.97
C ASN A 617 -19.91 -10.97 -31.97
N ILE A 618 -19.87 -12.29 -31.81
CA ILE A 618 -18.94 -12.97 -30.90
C ILE A 618 -17.60 -13.14 -31.63
N PRO A 619 -16.45 -12.69 -31.08
CA PRO A 619 -15.16 -12.80 -31.75
C PRO A 619 -14.71 -14.25 -31.98
N GLU A 620 -13.98 -14.49 -33.07
CA GLU A 620 -13.50 -15.82 -33.49
C GLU A 620 -12.56 -16.48 -32.46
N GLY A 621 -12.02 -15.73 -31.49
CA GLY A 621 -11.23 -16.28 -30.38
C GLY A 621 -12.07 -17.01 -29.30
N VAL A 622 -13.39 -16.75 -29.22
CA VAL A 622 -14.24 -17.28 -28.15
C VAL A 622 -14.56 -18.76 -28.38
N THR A 623 -14.24 -19.59 -27.39
CA THR A 623 -14.51 -21.03 -27.40
C THR A 623 -15.69 -21.44 -26.50
N GLY A 624 -15.99 -20.65 -25.47
CA GLY A 624 -17.05 -20.94 -24.50
C GLY A 624 -17.93 -19.73 -24.16
N ILE A 625 -19.24 -19.97 -24.05
CA ILE A 625 -20.24 -18.99 -23.59
C ILE A 625 -20.95 -19.54 -22.35
N GLY A 626 -20.93 -18.79 -21.24
CA GLY A 626 -21.42 -19.23 -19.93
C GLY A 626 -22.93 -19.38 -19.78
N TYR A 627 -23.34 -19.89 -18.61
CA TYR A 627 -24.73 -19.98 -18.18
C TYR A 627 -25.39 -18.58 -18.17
N SER A 628 -26.58 -18.47 -18.77
CA SER A 628 -27.36 -17.22 -18.84
C SER A 628 -26.58 -15.99 -19.33
N ALA A 629 -25.52 -16.18 -20.13
CA ALA A 629 -24.57 -15.12 -20.47
C ALA A 629 -25.16 -13.91 -21.21
N PHE A 630 -26.32 -14.04 -21.86
CA PHE A 630 -27.09 -12.99 -22.52
C PHE A 630 -28.58 -13.01 -22.09
N SER A 631 -28.87 -13.52 -20.89
CA SER A 631 -30.24 -13.63 -20.37
C SER A 631 -30.83 -12.25 -20.06
N GLU A 632 -32.14 -12.09 -20.26
CA GLU A 632 -32.88 -10.83 -20.12
C GLU A 632 -32.35 -9.67 -21.00
N CYS A 633 -31.59 -9.98 -22.06
CA CYS A 633 -31.30 -9.04 -23.15
C CYS A 633 -32.55 -8.83 -24.01
N THR A 634 -33.52 -8.06 -23.50
CA THR A 634 -34.88 -7.95 -24.06
C THR A 634 -34.96 -7.41 -25.49
N HIS A 635 -33.99 -6.61 -25.95
CA HIS A 635 -33.93 -6.13 -27.34
C HIS A 635 -33.02 -6.98 -28.26
N LEU A 636 -32.39 -8.05 -27.77
CA LEU A 636 -31.43 -8.84 -28.54
C LEU A 636 -32.12 -9.69 -29.60
N VAL A 637 -32.09 -9.22 -30.85
CA VAL A 637 -32.74 -9.86 -32.01
C VAL A 637 -31.76 -10.58 -32.94
N LYS A 638 -30.44 -10.31 -32.83
CA LYS A 638 -29.41 -10.92 -33.69
C LYS A 638 -28.13 -11.25 -32.92
N VAL A 639 -27.68 -12.50 -33.01
CA VAL A 639 -26.37 -12.94 -32.50
C VAL A 639 -25.61 -13.65 -33.61
N ILE A 640 -24.35 -13.29 -33.84
CA ILE A 640 -23.44 -14.03 -34.71
C ILE A 640 -22.46 -14.80 -33.83
N ILE A 641 -22.40 -16.12 -33.99
CA ILE A 641 -21.55 -17.03 -33.19
C ILE A 641 -20.57 -17.76 -34.14
N PRO A 642 -19.25 -17.70 -33.90
CA PRO A 642 -18.26 -18.34 -34.75
C PRO A 642 -18.18 -19.86 -34.51
N GLU A 643 -17.58 -20.57 -35.47
CA GLU A 643 -17.40 -22.03 -35.41
C GLU A 643 -16.39 -22.51 -34.36
N THR A 644 -15.63 -21.60 -33.76
CA THR A 644 -14.72 -21.84 -32.64
C THR A 644 -15.44 -22.01 -31.30
N VAL A 645 -16.69 -21.55 -31.17
CA VAL A 645 -17.52 -21.83 -29.99
C VAL A 645 -17.87 -23.33 -29.97
N THR A 646 -17.35 -24.01 -28.96
CA THR A 646 -17.50 -25.47 -28.74
C THR A 646 -18.22 -25.80 -27.44
N ALA A 647 -18.57 -24.80 -26.63
CA ALA A 647 -19.41 -24.93 -25.45
C ALA A 647 -20.34 -23.72 -25.28
N MET A 648 -21.62 -23.97 -24.98
CA MET A 648 -22.59 -22.96 -24.57
C MET A 648 -23.37 -23.48 -23.35
N GLY A 649 -23.43 -22.70 -22.28
CA GLY A 649 -24.13 -23.06 -21.05
C GLY A 649 -25.66 -23.07 -21.21
N PRO A 650 -26.42 -23.57 -20.22
CA PRO A 650 -27.87 -23.49 -20.24
C PRO A 650 -28.37 -22.02 -20.31
N TYR A 651 -29.50 -21.82 -21.00
CA TYR A 651 -30.26 -20.57 -21.04
C TYR A 651 -29.48 -19.31 -21.47
N VAL A 652 -28.46 -19.42 -22.34
CA VAL A 652 -27.65 -18.29 -22.84
C VAL A 652 -28.51 -17.06 -23.19
N PHE A 653 -29.63 -17.25 -23.91
CA PHE A 653 -30.58 -16.19 -24.30
C PHE A 653 -31.94 -16.31 -23.58
N GLY A 654 -31.94 -16.77 -22.32
CA GLY A 654 -33.14 -16.92 -21.50
C GLY A 654 -33.87 -15.59 -21.31
N TYR A 655 -35.20 -15.57 -21.49
CA TYR A 655 -36.04 -14.36 -21.36
C TYR A 655 -35.60 -13.14 -22.20
N SER A 656 -34.75 -13.34 -23.21
CA SER A 656 -34.23 -12.29 -24.11
C SER A 656 -35.14 -12.08 -25.33
N GLY A 657 -34.78 -11.15 -26.23
CA GLY A 657 -35.53 -10.76 -27.43
C GLY A 657 -35.72 -11.82 -28.53
N ASN A 658 -35.63 -13.11 -28.18
CA ASN A 658 -35.67 -14.29 -29.06
C ASN A 658 -34.75 -14.15 -30.30
N PRO A 659 -33.42 -14.05 -30.10
CA PRO A 659 -32.50 -13.72 -31.18
C PRO A 659 -32.48 -14.77 -32.30
N THR A 660 -32.35 -14.29 -33.52
CA THR A 660 -31.89 -15.11 -34.63
C THR A 660 -30.39 -15.37 -34.45
N ILE A 661 -30.01 -16.64 -34.40
CA ILE A 661 -28.62 -17.10 -34.24
C ILE A 661 -28.04 -17.35 -35.64
N TYR A 662 -26.93 -16.68 -35.96
CA TYR A 662 -26.19 -16.83 -37.20
C TYR A 662 -24.88 -17.56 -36.93
N GLY A 663 -24.57 -18.59 -37.72
CA GLY A 663 -23.29 -19.32 -37.63
C GLY A 663 -23.10 -20.31 -38.78
N SER A 664 -21.97 -21.01 -38.78
CA SER A 664 -21.66 -22.08 -39.74
C SER A 664 -22.60 -23.28 -39.54
N ALA A 665 -23.04 -23.93 -40.63
CA ALA A 665 -23.84 -25.15 -40.56
C ALA A 665 -23.08 -26.27 -39.82
N GLY A 666 -23.78 -27.01 -38.95
CA GLY A 666 -23.18 -28.06 -38.11
C GLY A 666 -22.32 -27.55 -36.94
N SER A 667 -22.24 -26.24 -36.71
CA SER A 667 -21.56 -25.66 -35.54
C SER A 667 -22.31 -25.92 -34.23
N TYR A 668 -21.63 -25.75 -33.09
CA TYR A 668 -22.27 -25.83 -31.77
C TYR A 668 -23.42 -24.80 -31.64
N ALA A 669 -23.30 -23.64 -32.28
CA ALA A 669 -24.35 -22.63 -32.34
C ALA A 669 -25.64 -23.12 -33.01
N GLN A 670 -25.53 -23.97 -34.04
CA GLN A 670 -26.70 -24.64 -34.62
C GLN A 670 -27.30 -25.63 -33.62
N THR A 671 -26.48 -26.54 -33.07
CA THR A 671 -26.93 -27.55 -32.09
C THR A 671 -27.63 -26.91 -30.89
N TYR A 672 -27.14 -25.76 -30.42
CA TYR A 672 -27.76 -24.97 -29.36
C TYR A 672 -29.09 -24.35 -29.80
N ALA A 673 -29.15 -23.77 -31.00
CA ALA A 673 -30.39 -23.20 -31.55
C ALA A 673 -31.48 -24.26 -31.71
N ASP A 674 -31.15 -25.42 -32.31
CA ASP A 674 -32.04 -26.56 -32.50
C ASP A 674 -32.52 -27.14 -31.16
N MET A 675 -31.64 -27.21 -30.14
CA MET A 675 -31.96 -27.73 -28.79
C MET A 675 -32.95 -26.84 -28.03
N TYR A 676 -32.84 -25.52 -28.14
CA TYR A 676 -33.65 -24.56 -27.38
C TYR A 676 -34.76 -23.87 -28.21
N GLY A 677 -34.88 -24.18 -29.51
CA GLY A 677 -35.93 -23.67 -30.39
C GLY A 677 -35.72 -22.25 -30.92
N TYR A 678 -34.48 -21.76 -30.95
CA TYR A 678 -34.14 -20.47 -31.55
C TYR A 678 -34.09 -20.56 -33.08
N ILE A 679 -34.33 -19.45 -33.78
CA ILE A 679 -34.20 -19.41 -35.24
C ILE A 679 -32.71 -19.44 -35.59
N PHE A 680 -32.23 -20.58 -36.09
CA PHE A 680 -30.91 -20.67 -36.71
C PHE A 680 -30.96 -20.23 -38.17
N VAL A 681 -30.15 -19.22 -38.52
CA VAL A 681 -29.83 -18.91 -39.92
C VAL A 681 -28.43 -19.43 -40.20
N SER A 682 -28.37 -20.55 -40.94
CA SER A 682 -27.15 -21.01 -41.59
C SER A 682 -26.71 -19.98 -42.62
N TYR A 683 -25.98 -18.97 -42.18
CA TYR A 683 -25.28 -18.08 -43.08
C TYR A 683 -24.18 -18.92 -43.72
N GLY A 684 -24.19 -19.05 -45.04
CA GLY A 684 -23.01 -19.49 -45.80
C GLY A 684 -21.96 -18.40 -45.64
N TYR A 685 -21.26 -18.45 -44.50
CA TYR A 685 -20.72 -17.28 -43.81
C TYR A 685 -19.75 -16.58 -44.74
N PHE A 686 -20.20 -15.46 -45.33
CA PHE A 686 -19.33 -14.64 -46.15
C PHE A 686 -18.27 -14.09 -45.22
N LYS A 687 -17.09 -14.71 -45.24
CA LYS A 687 -15.95 -14.35 -44.40
C LYS A 687 -14.68 -14.40 -45.23
N VAL A 688 -13.73 -13.60 -44.78
CA VAL A 688 -12.33 -13.81 -45.12
C VAL A 688 -11.91 -15.12 -44.44
N SER A 689 -11.82 -16.22 -45.19
CA SER A 689 -11.47 -17.56 -44.68
C SER A 689 -9.98 -17.69 -44.38
N SER A 690 -9.15 -16.97 -45.13
CA SER A 690 -7.75 -16.73 -44.81
C SER A 690 -7.39 -15.28 -45.14
N PHE A 691 -6.51 -14.68 -44.34
CA PHE A 691 -5.73 -13.51 -44.72
C PHE A 691 -4.33 -13.72 -44.15
N THR A 692 -3.35 -13.81 -45.04
CA THR A 692 -1.98 -14.19 -44.71
C THR A 692 -0.98 -13.32 -45.47
N THR A 693 0.23 -13.27 -44.93
CA THR A 693 1.43 -12.75 -45.59
C THR A 693 2.36 -13.91 -45.93
N ASP A 694 3.11 -13.82 -47.03
CA ASP A 694 4.15 -14.81 -47.35
C ASP A 694 5.35 -14.74 -46.38
N LYS A 695 5.57 -13.58 -45.75
CA LYS A 695 6.61 -13.31 -44.75
C LYS A 695 6.00 -12.93 -43.40
N PRO A 696 6.53 -13.44 -42.27
CA PRO A 696 6.02 -13.12 -40.94
C PRO A 696 6.25 -11.64 -40.57
N SER A 697 5.56 -11.17 -39.53
CA SER A 697 5.82 -9.85 -38.90
C SER A 697 7.31 -9.71 -38.53
N GLY A 698 7.85 -8.49 -38.60
CA GLY A 698 9.28 -8.22 -38.41
C GLY A 698 10.10 -8.12 -39.69
N GLN A 699 9.50 -7.70 -40.81
CA GLN A 699 10.22 -7.44 -42.06
C GLN A 699 10.91 -6.07 -42.06
N TYR A 700 11.77 -5.81 -43.04
CA TYR A 700 12.41 -4.50 -43.22
C TYR A 700 11.62 -3.61 -44.18
N VAL A 701 11.80 -2.30 -44.07
CA VAL A 701 11.37 -1.35 -45.11
C VAL A 701 11.85 -1.77 -46.50
N ASP A 702 11.03 -1.47 -47.51
CA ASP A 702 11.18 -1.87 -48.92
C ASP A 702 11.12 -3.40 -49.20
N THR A 703 10.89 -4.25 -48.20
CA THR A 703 10.63 -5.68 -48.44
C THR A 703 9.28 -5.88 -49.11
N ASP A 704 9.23 -6.57 -50.25
CA ASP A 704 7.96 -6.93 -50.90
C ASP A 704 7.28 -8.08 -50.12
N ILE A 705 6.13 -7.79 -49.53
CA ILE A 705 5.31 -8.71 -48.74
C ILE A 705 4.05 -9.05 -49.56
N TYR A 706 3.84 -10.33 -49.85
CA TYR A 706 2.71 -10.78 -50.63
C TYR A 706 1.54 -11.11 -49.70
N LEU A 707 0.54 -10.23 -49.73
CA LEU A 707 -0.75 -10.42 -49.09
C LEU A 707 -1.56 -11.43 -49.92
N THR A 708 -2.14 -12.43 -49.26
CA THR A 708 -3.09 -13.38 -49.86
C THR A 708 -4.32 -13.46 -48.97
N ALA A 709 -5.51 -13.40 -49.56
CA ALA A 709 -6.76 -13.55 -48.81
C ALA A 709 -7.78 -14.36 -49.58
N ALA A 710 -8.40 -15.35 -48.96
CA ALA A 710 -9.50 -16.10 -49.57
C ALA A 710 -10.85 -15.65 -48.99
N GLY A 711 -11.86 -15.55 -49.86
CA GLY A 711 -13.26 -15.46 -49.46
C GLY A 711 -13.92 -16.85 -49.45
N ILE A 712 -14.71 -17.14 -48.41
CA ILE A 712 -15.67 -18.26 -48.41
C ILE A 712 -17.07 -17.70 -48.13
N GLY A 713 -18.11 -18.40 -48.60
CA GLY A 713 -19.49 -17.95 -48.44
C GLY A 713 -19.88 -16.76 -49.34
N GLY A 714 -21.06 -16.19 -49.13
CA GLY A 714 -21.59 -15.12 -49.99
C GLY A 714 -21.85 -15.55 -51.44
N THR A 715 -21.93 -14.61 -52.37
CA THR A 715 -22.13 -14.88 -53.80
C THR A 715 -20.94 -14.45 -54.67
N ALA A 716 -20.32 -15.40 -55.36
CA ALA A 716 -19.23 -15.14 -56.30
C ALA A 716 -19.70 -14.39 -57.58
N PRO A 717 -18.82 -13.65 -58.29
CA PRO A 717 -17.39 -13.44 -58.00
C PRO A 717 -17.16 -12.48 -56.83
N TYR A 718 -15.98 -12.58 -56.21
CA TYR A 718 -15.54 -11.65 -55.18
C TYR A 718 -14.68 -10.52 -55.76
N GLN A 719 -14.59 -9.41 -55.03
CA GLN A 719 -13.63 -8.32 -55.27
C GLN A 719 -12.88 -8.01 -53.97
N TYR A 720 -11.57 -7.80 -54.05
CA TYR A 720 -10.66 -7.60 -52.93
C TYR A 720 -10.09 -6.17 -52.93
N LYS A 721 -10.29 -5.44 -51.83
CA LYS A 721 -9.56 -4.20 -51.51
C LYS A 721 -8.54 -4.53 -50.41
N PHE A 722 -7.26 -4.28 -50.66
CA PHE A 722 -6.19 -4.41 -49.68
C PHE A 722 -5.70 -3.02 -49.27
N TYR A 723 -5.53 -2.78 -47.97
CA TYR A 723 -5.07 -1.51 -47.43
C TYR A 723 -4.30 -1.69 -46.12
N TYR A 724 -3.65 -0.63 -45.65
CA TYR A 724 -2.96 -0.63 -44.36
C TYR A 724 -3.24 0.66 -43.58
N ARG A 725 -2.91 0.63 -42.29
CA ARG A 725 -2.80 1.82 -41.43
C ARG A 725 -1.45 1.82 -40.72
N LEU A 726 -0.87 3.01 -40.63
CA LEU A 726 0.32 3.32 -39.82
C LEU A 726 -0.07 4.56 -39.01
N GLY A 727 -0.45 4.37 -37.74
CA GLY A 727 -1.28 5.33 -37.03
C GLY A 727 -2.74 5.26 -37.47
N THR A 728 -3.41 6.41 -37.58
CA THR A 728 -4.86 6.50 -37.88
C THR A 728 -5.21 6.59 -39.37
N GLU A 729 -4.26 6.92 -40.24
CA GLU A 729 -4.47 7.17 -41.67
C GLU A 729 -4.57 5.86 -42.48
N GLU A 730 -5.59 5.73 -43.33
CA GLU A 730 -5.81 4.59 -44.22
C GLU A 730 -5.13 4.79 -45.58
N LYS A 731 -4.32 3.79 -45.99
CA LYS A 731 -3.58 3.82 -47.26
C LYS A 731 -3.87 2.55 -48.06
N VAL A 732 -4.51 2.74 -49.22
CA VAL A 732 -4.97 1.66 -50.10
C VAL A 732 -3.79 1.12 -50.92
N ILE A 733 -3.63 -0.20 -50.90
CA ILE A 733 -2.66 -0.96 -51.71
C ILE A 733 -3.31 -1.35 -53.05
N ARG A 734 -4.59 -1.73 -53.00
CA ARG A 734 -5.41 -2.13 -54.15
C ARG A 734 -6.88 -1.94 -53.80
N ASP A 735 -7.70 -1.47 -54.73
CA ASP A 735 -9.14 -1.28 -54.52
C ASP A 735 -9.99 -2.24 -55.37
N TYR A 736 -10.87 -3.00 -54.71
CA TYR A 736 -11.86 -3.95 -55.24
C TYR A 736 -11.58 -4.59 -56.63
N LEU A 737 -10.46 -5.31 -56.76
CA LEU A 737 -10.17 -6.13 -57.96
C LEU A 737 -10.46 -7.63 -57.71
N ALA A 738 -10.68 -8.40 -58.77
CA ALA A 738 -10.96 -9.84 -58.67
C ALA A 738 -9.75 -10.71 -58.25
N THR A 739 -8.56 -10.13 -58.08
CA THR A 739 -7.35 -10.83 -57.65
C THR A 739 -7.25 -10.94 -56.13
N GLU A 740 -7.14 -12.16 -55.63
CA GLU A 740 -7.08 -12.53 -54.20
C GLU A 740 -5.72 -12.24 -53.51
N THR A 741 -4.79 -11.59 -54.23
CA THR A 741 -3.44 -11.27 -53.74
C THR A 741 -3.04 -9.83 -54.03
N ALA A 742 -2.20 -9.24 -53.19
CA ALA A 742 -1.60 -7.92 -53.41
C ALA A 742 -0.18 -7.84 -52.84
N THR A 743 0.68 -6.99 -53.40
CA THR A 743 2.04 -6.76 -52.86
C THR A 743 2.02 -5.50 -52.01
N PHE A 744 2.32 -5.66 -50.72
CA PHE A 744 2.59 -4.57 -49.78
C PHE A 744 4.09 -4.31 -49.72
N LYS A 745 4.50 -3.04 -49.83
CA LYS A 745 5.90 -2.60 -49.74
C LYS A 745 5.99 -1.42 -48.77
N PRO A 746 6.41 -1.64 -47.51
CA PRO A 746 6.41 -0.60 -46.49
C PRO A 746 7.59 0.36 -46.69
N ALA A 747 7.30 1.63 -46.98
CA ALA A 747 8.29 2.69 -47.16
C ALA A 747 8.76 3.36 -45.85
N ALA A 748 8.25 2.92 -44.69
CA ALA A 748 8.56 3.48 -43.38
C ALA A 748 8.61 2.39 -42.30
N PRO A 749 9.42 2.56 -41.24
CA PRO A 749 9.38 1.67 -40.08
C PRO A 749 8.16 1.95 -39.20
N GLY A 750 7.73 0.96 -38.44
CA GLY A 750 6.66 1.10 -37.45
C GLY A 750 5.77 -0.14 -37.35
N ILE A 751 4.71 -0.02 -36.56
CA ILE A 751 3.71 -1.08 -36.39
C ILE A 751 2.55 -0.82 -37.35
N TYR A 752 2.33 -1.73 -38.28
CA TYR A 752 1.26 -1.64 -39.27
C TYR A 752 0.07 -2.52 -38.87
N THR A 753 -1.15 -2.04 -39.11
CA THR A 753 -2.32 -2.90 -39.25
C THR A 753 -2.59 -3.08 -40.73
N LEU A 754 -2.46 -4.31 -41.23
CA LEU A 754 -2.80 -4.69 -42.60
C LEU A 754 -4.26 -5.11 -42.66
N PHE A 755 -4.97 -4.82 -43.75
CA PHE A 755 -6.39 -5.11 -43.92
C PHE A 755 -6.69 -5.66 -45.31
N VAL A 756 -7.72 -6.51 -45.36
CA VAL A 756 -8.44 -6.85 -46.59
C VAL A 756 -9.94 -6.69 -46.37
N ASP A 757 -10.60 -5.97 -47.28
CA ASP A 757 -12.05 -6.02 -47.48
C ASP A 757 -12.33 -6.96 -48.67
N ILE A 758 -13.15 -7.99 -48.48
CA ILE A 758 -13.69 -8.82 -49.56
C ILE A 758 -15.15 -8.45 -49.76
N LYS A 759 -15.53 -8.18 -51.01
CA LYS A 759 -16.89 -7.83 -51.43
C LYS A 759 -17.49 -8.89 -52.33
N ASP A 760 -18.74 -9.30 -52.08
CA ASP A 760 -19.46 -10.27 -52.90
C ASP A 760 -20.22 -9.61 -54.06
N LYS A 761 -20.76 -10.42 -54.98
CA LYS A 761 -21.55 -9.97 -56.14
C LYS A 761 -22.76 -9.09 -55.76
N ASN A 762 -23.31 -9.26 -54.56
CA ASN A 762 -24.48 -8.51 -54.09
C ASN A 762 -24.08 -7.20 -53.39
N GLY A 763 -22.78 -6.92 -53.25
CA GLY A 763 -22.25 -5.73 -52.57
C GLY A 763 -22.08 -5.88 -51.07
N ASN A 764 -22.26 -7.08 -50.49
CA ASN A 764 -21.88 -7.34 -49.10
C ASN A 764 -20.36 -7.20 -48.98
N ILE A 765 -19.86 -6.59 -47.90
CA ILE A 765 -18.42 -6.45 -47.62
C ILE A 765 -18.11 -7.10 -46.28
N VAL A 766 -17.00 -7.83 -46.20
CA VAL A 766 -16.44 -8.33 -44.94
C VAL A 766 -14.94 -8.12 -44.87
N SER A 767 -14.47 -7.73 -43.70
CA SER A 767 -13.09 -7.31 -43.46
C SER A 767 -12.36 -8.28 -42.54
N ARG A 768 -11.06 -8.49 -42.76
CA ARG A 768 -10.13 -9.09 -41.79
C ARG A 768 -8.84 -8.29 -41.78
N ASN A 769 -8.17 -8.26 -40.64
CA ASN A 769 -6.88 -7.59 -40.48
C ASN A 769 -5.78 -8.55 -40.01
N ILE A 770 -4.55 -8.09 -40.15
CA ILE A 770 -3.37 -8.58 -39.45
C ILE A 770 -2.87 -7.37 -38.66
N SER A 771 -3.18 -7.33 -37.37
CA SER A 771 -2.63 -6.35 -36.45
C SER A 771 -1.14 -6.60 -36.19
N ASP A 772 -0.48 -5.58 -35.66
CA ASP A 772 0.87 -5.69 -35.09
C ASP A 772 1.92 -6.27 -36.06
N TYR A 773 1.76 -5.93 -37.34
CA TYR A 773 2.74 -6.23 -38.38
C TYR A 773 3.88 -5.22 -38.31
N THR A 774 4.90 -5.54 -37.53
CA THR A 774 6.08 -4.72 -37.31
C THR A 774 6.95 -4.69 -38.56
N VAL A 775 7.36 -3.49 -38.95
CA VAL A 775 8.37 -3.24 -39.98
C VAL A 775 9.54 -2.49 -39.35
N PHE A 776 10.73 -3.07 -39.42
CA PHE A 776 11.97 -2.46 -38.96
C PHE A 776 12.57 -1.56 -40.04
N SER A 777 13.26 -0.50 -39.63
CA SER A 777 14.17 0.20 -40.54
C SER A 777 15.34 -0.72 -40.90
N ASN A 778 15.99 -0.49 -42.04
CA ASN A 778 17.23 -1.22 -42.35
C ASN A 778 18.31 -0.90 -41.30
N PRO A 779 19.12 -1.89 -40.84
CA PRO A 779 20.23 -1.62 -39.94
C PRO A 779 21.30 -0.80 -40.64
N THR A 780 21.81 0.20 -39.92
CA THR A 780 22.83 1.12 -40.41
C THR A 780 23.87 1.39 -39.33
N ILE A 781 25.11 1.64 -39.74
CA ILE A 781 26.18 2.10 -38.86
C ILE A 781 26.19 3.63 -38.95
N SER A 782 25.55 4.31 -37.99
CA SER A 782 25.40 5.77 -37.99
C SER A 782 26.69 6.51 -37.65
N SER A 783 27.61 5.83 -36.96
CA SER A 783 28.95 6.30 -36.66
C SER A 783 29.93 5.15 -36.70
N PHE A 784 31.08 5.37 -37.33
CA PHE A 784 32.27 4.52 -37.20
C PHE A 784 33.49 5.44 -37.11
N ILE A 785 34.14 5.45 -35.95
CA ILE A 785 35.18 6.41 -35.59
C ILE A 785 36.36 5.73 -34.88
N THR A 786 37.47 6.46 -34.78
CA THR A 786 38.62 6.12 -33.94
C THR A 786 38.76 7.12 -32.80
N ASP A 787 39.23 6.67 -31.63
CA ASP A 787 39.58 7.56 -30.51
C ASP A 787 40.78 8.47 -30.79
N LYS A 788 41.65 8.07 -31.72
CA LYS A 788 42.87 8.79 -32.11
C LYS A 788 42.85 9.12 -33.61
N PRO A 789 43.36 10.29 -34.04
CA PRO A 789 43.40 10.69 -35.45
C PRO A 789 44.44 9.89 -36.26
N SER A 790 44.28 9.88 -37.58
CA SER A 790 45.28 9.33 -38.53
C SER A 790 46.68 9.94 -38.28
N GLY A 791 47.74 9.14 -38.42
CA GLY A 791 49.13 9.53 -38.11
C GLY A 791 49.63 9.05 -36.73
N GLN A 792 49.19 7.87 -36.27
CA GLN A 792 49.65 7.28 -35.00
C GLN A 792 50.97 6.51 -35.16
N GLY A 793 51.63 6.21 -34.04
CA GLY A 793 52.80 5.32 -34.02
C GLY A 793 52.45 3.85 -34.23
N THR A 794 53.42 3.03 -34.61
CA THR A 794 53.33 1.57 -34.43
C THR A 794 53.16 1.22 -32.94
N ASN A 795 52.43 0.14 -32.65
CA ASN A 795 52.07 -0.33 -31.31
C ASN A 795 51.13 0.58 -30.48
N THR A 796 50.65 1.70 -31.02
CA THR A 796 49.55 2.48 -30.42
C THR A 796 48.29 1.63 -30.31
N ASP A 797 47.64 1.61 -29.15
CA ASP A 797 46.28 1.08 -29.04
C ASP A 797 45.28 2.12 -29.53
N ILE A 798 44.60 1.85 -30.65
CA ILE A 798 43.60 2.73 -31.25
C ILE A 798 42.23 2.09 -31.05
N THR A 799 41.35 2.75 -30.32
CA THR A 799 40.00 2.26 -30.07
C THR A 799 39.13 2.57 -31.27
N LEU A 800 38.68 1.53 -31.96
CA LEU A 800 37.63 1.61 -32.97
C LEU A 800 36.29 1.60 -32.25
N THR A 801 35.36 2.47 -32.63
CA THR A 801 34.00 2.53 -32.05
C THR A 801 32.97 2.62 -33.17
N ALA A 802 31.98 1.74 -33.15
CA ALA A 802 30.84 1.75 -34.06
C ALA A 802 29.52 1.99 -33.31
N VAL A 803 28.52 2.55 -33.99
CA VAL A 803 27.17 2.73 -33.45
C VAL A 803 26.14 2.22 -34.45
N GLY A 804 25.46 1.14 -34.10
CA GLY A 804 24.32 0.60 -34.84
C GLY A 804 23.01 1.33 -34.54
N VAL A 805 22.26 1.68 -35.58
CA VAL A 805 20.88 2.17 -35.48
C VAL A 805 20.00 1.58 -36.59
N GLY A 806 18.75 1.28 -36.24
CA GLY A 806 17.81 0.57 -37.12
C GLY A 806 18.07 -0.92 -37.17
N GLY A 807 17.10 -1.68 -37.69
CA GLY A 807 17.05 -3.13 -37.54
C GLY A 807 16.65 -3.57 -36.13
N VAL A 808 17.10 -4.76 -35.73
CA VAL A 808 16.73 -5.40 -34.45
C VAL A 808 17.93 -5.55 -33.52
N ALA A 809 17.87 -4.97 -32.33
CA ALA A 809 18.88 -5.16 -31.29
C ALA A 809 18.75 -6.54 -30.60
N PRO A 810 19.83 -7.13 -30.05
CA PRO A 810 21.21 -6.63 -30.00
C PRO A 810 21.91 -6.63 -31.36
N TYR A 811 22.93 -5.78 -31.50
CA TYR A 811 23.82 -5.77 -32.66
C TYR A 811 25.12 -6.50 -32.34
N THR A 812 25.67 -7.23 -33.29
CA THR A 812 27.03 -7.78 -33.18
C THR A 812 27.96 -7.13 -34.20
N TYR A 813 29.20 -6.86 -33.79
CA TYR A 813 30.20 -6.10 -34.54
C TYR A 813 31.46 -6.92 -34.74
N LYS A 814 31.92 -6.97 -36.00
CA LYS A 814 33.16 -7.59 -36.46
C LYS A 814 34.09 -6.50 -36.99
N PHE A 815 35.27 -6.37 -36.39
CA PHE A 815 36.25 -5.34 -36.75
C PHE A 815 37.45 -5.97 -37.45
N TYR A 816 37.88 -5.38 -38.55
CA TYR A 816 39.05 -5.81 -39.31
C TYR A 816 39.72 -4.64 -40.02
N TYR A 817 40.95 -4.84 -40.50
CA TYR A 817 41.67 -3.84 -41.29
C TYR A 817 42.23 -4.45 -42.58
N ARG A 818 42.63 -3.57 -43.50
CA ARG A 818 43.49 -3.89 -44.64
C ARG A 818 44.73 -3.03 -44.62
N ILE A 819 45.86 -3.64 -44.93
CA ILE A 819 47.08 -2.97 -45.41
C ILE A 819 47.47 -3.69 -46.70
N GLY A 820 47.49 -2.97 -47.82
CA GLY A 820 47.41 -3.60 -49.14
C GLY A 820 46.05 -4.28 -49.36
N THR A 821 46.05 -5.52 -49.88
CA THR A 821 44.85 -6.26 -50.28
C THR A 821 44.31 -7.24 -49.23
N THR A 822 45.10 -7.58 -48.20
CA THR A 822 44.74 -8.63 -47.23
C THR A 822 43.83 -8.10 -46.11
N ASN A 823 42.74 -8.82 -45.81
CA ASN A 823 41.95 -8.63 -44.59
C ASN A 823 42.71 -9.21 -43.38
N THR A 824 42.89 -8.43 -42.31
CA THR A 824 43.34 -8.93 -41.00
C THR A 824 42.28 -8.61 -39.95
N PHE A 825 41.78 -9.63 -39.27
CA PHE A 825 40.76 -9.47 -38.23
C PHE A 825 41.34 -8.88 -36.94
N ILE A 826 40.54 -8.04 -36.26
CA ILE A 826 40.81 -7.49 -34.93
C ILE A 826 39.89 -8.18 -33.92
N GLN A 827 38.60 -8.27 -34.26
CA GLN A 827 37.54 -8.87 -33.45
C GLN A 827 36.55 -9.54 -34.40
N ASP A 828 36.11 -10.77 -34.09
CA ASP A 828 34.96 -11.38 -34.79
C ASP A 828 33.63 -10.84 -34.22
N PHE A 829 32.48 -11.28 -34.73
CA PHE A 829 31.16 -10.81 -34.28
C PHE A 829 30.97 -10.99 -32.77
N SER A 830 30.81 -9.88 -32.06
CA SER A 830 30.39 -9.84 -30.65
C SER A 830 29.57 -8.60 -30.36
N GLU A 831 28.84 -8.55 -29.24
CA GLU A 831 28.04 -7.37 -28.84
C GLU A 831 28.91 -6.15 -28.48
N LEU A 832 30.24 -6.31 -28.34
CA LEU A 832 31.16 -5.20 -28.13
C LEU A 832 31.25 -4.34 -29.39
N ASN A 833 30.64 -3.15 -29.31
CA ASN A 833 30.68 -2.11 -30.35
C ASN A 833 32.03 -1.35 -30.41
N THR A 834 33.04 -1.82 -29.69
CA THR A 834 34.40 -1.28 -29.69
C THR A 834 35.44 -2.38 -29.85
N ALA A 835 36.57 -2.08 -30.48
CA ALA A 835 37.70 -3.01 -30.62
C ALA A 835 39.04 -2.25 -30.66
N ILE A 836 40.12 -2.86 -30.15
CA ILE A 836 41.44 -2.23 -30.11
C ILE A 836 42.27 -2.64 -31.34
N PHE A 837 42.52 -1.69 -32.23
CA PHE A 837 43.45 -1.82 -33.34
C PHE A 837 44.88 -1.43 -32.90
N LYS A 838 45.81 -2.39 -32.93
CA LYS A 838 47.22 -2.21 -32.51
C LYS A 838 48.21 -2.45 -33.67
N PRO A 839 48.43 -1.48 -34.57
CA PRO A 839 49.21 -1.67 -35.80
C PRO A 839 50.68 -1.97 -35.54
N GLN A 840 51.17 -3.07 -36.11
CA GLN A 840 52.56 -3.54 -35.97
C GLN A 840 53.51 -2.99 -37.05
N ALA A 841 52.99 -2.34 -38.09
CA ALA A 841 53.76 -1.83 -39.22
C ALA A 841 53.40 -0.38 -39.55
N VAL A 842 54.33 0.33 -40.19
CA VAL A 842 54.05 1.63 -40.81
C VAL A 842 53.36 1.44 -42.16
N GLY A 843 52.48 2.36 -42.53
CA GLY A 843 51.75 2.31 -43.80
C GLY A 843 50.34 2.90 -43.70
N THR A 844 49.61 2.82 -44.82
CA THR A 844 48.24 3.29 -44.92
C THR A 844 47.28 2.12 -44.78
N TYR A 845 46.40 2.20 -43.78
CA TYR A 845 45.37 1.22 -43.46
C TYR A 845 44.00 1.67 -43.96
N THR A 846 43.12 0.72 -44.25
CA THR A 846 41.67 0.94 -44.23
C THR A 846 41.08 0.10 -43.12
N LEU A 847 40.37 0.73 -42.20
CA LEU A 847 39.71 0.10 -41.06
C LEU A 847 38.27 -0.20 -41.47
N TYR A 848 37.71 -1.32 -41.03
CA TYR A 848 36.36 -1.77 -41.36
C TYR A 848 35.63 -2.21 -40.10
N VAL A 849 34.33 -1.98 -40.09
CA VAL A 849 33.38 -2.66 -39.20
C VAL A 849 32.25 -3.25 -40.05
N GLU A 850 31.98 -4.53 -39.83
CA GLU A 850 30.78 -5.21 -40.29
C GLU A 850 29.87 -5.40 -39.08
N MET A 851 28.63 -4.97 -39.17
CA MET A 851 27.63 -5.07 -38.11
C MET A 851 26.48 -5.93 -38.59
N LYS A 852 26.03 -6.86 -37.75
CA LYS A 852 24.76 -7.56 -37.92
C LYS A 852 23.76 -7.08 -36.87
N ASP A 853 22.49 -7.06 -37.25
CA ASP A 853 21.38 -7.02 -36.30
C ASP A 853 20.97 -8.45 -35.89
N ALA A 854 20.04 -8.59 -34.94
CA ALA A 854 19.64 -9.88 -34.37
C ALA A 854 19.00 -10.86 -35.38
N ASN A 855 18.66 -10.41 -36.59
CA ASN A 855 18.18 -11.25 -37.68
C ASN A 855 19.30 -11.59 -38.70
N GLU A 856 20.57 -11.50 -38.28
CA GLU A 856 21.76 -11.74 -39.12
C GLU A 856 21.94 -10.75 -40.29
N LYS A 857 21.20 -9.63 -40.34
CA LYS A 857 21.26 -8.69 -41.47
C LYS A 857 22.51 -7.80 -41.39
N ALA A 858 23.50 -8.15 -42.20
CA ALA A 858 24.80 -7.46 -42.23
C ALA A 858 24.78 -6.11 -42.97
N VAL A 859 25.54 -5.15 -42.44
CA VAL A 859 25.89 -3.86 -43.04
C VAL A 859 27.36 -3.54 -42.74
N THR A 860 28.07 -2.86 -43.63
CA THR A 860 29.51 -2.57 -43.48
C THR A 860 29.80 -1.08 -43.58
N SER A 861 30.75 -0.59 -42.77
CA SER A 861 31.31 0.76 -42.86
C SER A 861 32.85 0.71 -42.80
N SER A 862 33.52 1.76 -43.27
CA SER A 862 34.99 1.79 -43.37
C SER A 862 35.59 3.19 -43.19
N ILE A 863 36.70 3.28 -42.44
CA ILE A 863 37.56 4.46 -42.35
C ILE A 863 38.76 4.22 -43.28
N GLY A 864 38.76 4.88 -44.44
CA GLY A 864 39.87 4.86 -45.39
C GLY A 864 41.06 5.73 -44.95
N ASN A 865 42.23 5.42 -45.50
CA ASN A 865 43.45 6.25 -45.42
C ASN A 865 43.91 6.56 -43.97
N TYR A 866 43.82 5.59 -43.07
CA TYR A 866 44.35 5.71 -41.70
C TYR A 866 45.85 5.40 -41.70
N ILE A 867 46.69 6.40 -41.48
CA ILE A 867 48.16 6.30 -41.65
C ILE A 867 48.82 5.97 -40.31
N ILE A 868 49.79 5.07 -40.34
CA ILE A 868 50.67 4.74 -39.21
C ILE A 868 52.12 5.06 -39.59
N VAL A 869 52.81 5.77 -38.70
CA VAL A 869 54.16 6.32 -38.90
C VAL A 869 55.14 5.83 -37.82
N LYS A 870 56.44 6.10 -38.00
CA LYS A 870 57.45 5.95 -36.94
C LYS A 870 58.06 7.33 -36.62
N PRO A 871 57.98 7.83 -35.38
CA PRO A 871 58.69 9.05 -34.96
C PRO A 871 60.21 8.93 -35.10
N VAL A 872 60.89 10.03 -35.46
CA VAL A 872 62.33 10.07 -35.75
C VAL A 872 63.07 10.91 -34.72
N ALA A 873 64.24 10.47 -34.26
CA ALA A 873 65.03 11.17 -33.27
C ALA A 873 65.53 12.55 -33.76
N PRO A 874 65.48 13.61 -32.93
CA PRO A 874 66.11 14.90 -33.22
C PRO A 874 67.63 14.77 -33.39
N VAL A 875 68.22 15.66 -34.20
CA VAL A 875 69.65 15.69 -34.52
C VAL A 875 70.23 17.10 -34.33
N ASN A 876 71.57 17.20 -34.38
CA ASN A 876 72.32 18.46 -34.32
C ASN A 876 72.04 19.33 -33.07
N LEU A 877 71.90 18.67 -31.91
CA LEU A 877 71.81 19.34 -30.62
C LEU A 877 73.08 20.17 -30.35
N LYS A 878 72.89 21.44 -30.01
CA LYS A 878 73.93 22.43 -29.70
C LYS A 878 73.47 23.37 -28.58
N THR A 879 74.40 24.02 -27.89
CA THR A 879 74.08 25.12 -26.99
C THR A 879 73.88 26.43 -27.75
N SER A 880 73.11 27.34 -27.16
CA SER A 880 72.99 28.75 -27.60
C SER A 880 73.32 29.74 -26.49
N GLU A 881 73.03 29.40 -25.23
CA GLU A 881 73.42 30.17 -24.04
C GLU A 881 73.83 29.22 -22.91
N ILE A 882 74.72 29.68 -22.03
CA ILE A 882 75.15 28.99 -20.80
C ILE A 882 75.28 30.08 -19.72
N SER A 883 74.91 29.77 -18.48
CA SER A 883 75.20 30.57 -17.28
C SER A 883 75.67 29.67 -16.13
N ASN A 884 75.83 30.24 -14.93
CA ASN A 884 76.06 29.48 -13.70
C ASN A 884 74.87 28.59 -13.33
N ASN A 885 73.64 29.07 -13.56
CA ASN A 885 72.40 28.39 -13.15
C ASN A 885 71.51 27.90 -14.31
N SER A 886 71.94 28.04 -15.57
CA SER A 886 71.12 27.64 -16.73
C SER A 886 71.91 27.25 -17.96
N VAL A 887 71.28 26.50 -18.86
CA VAL A 887 71.77 26.18 -20.21
C VAL A 887 70.60 26.27 -21.20
N ALA A 888 70.78 26.99 -22.30
CA ALA A 888 69.89 26.95 -23.45
C ALA A 888 70.45 26.04 -24.54
N ILE A 889 69.64 25.08 -24.99
CA ILE A 889 69.96 24.14 -26.07
C ILE A 889 69.01 24.33 -27.26
N ALA A 890 69.48 23.99 -28.45
CA ALA A 890 68.71 24.00 -29.70
C ALA A 890 69.06 22.79 -30.57
N TRP A 891 68.14 22.39 -31.45
CA TRP A 891 68.27 21.26 -32.38
C TRP A 891 67.59 21.55 -33.72
N ASP A 892 67.76 20.66 -34.69
CA ASP A 892 67.12 20.77 -36.00
C ASP A 892 65.73 20.11 -35.97
N GLY A 893 64.75 20.73 -36.66
CA GLY A 893 63.37 20.28 -36.67
C GLY A 893 63.15 18.96 -37.43
N VAL A 894 62.36 18.06 -36.84
CA VAL A 894 62.01 16.76 -37.43
C VAL A 894 60.69 16.89 -38.19
N THR A 895 60.69 16.57 -39.50
CA THR A 895 59.48 16.59 -40.33
C THR A 895 58.43 15.61 -39.81
N GLY A 896 57.23 16.13 -39.51
CA GLY A 896 56.10 15.35 -38.98
C GLY A 896 56.02 15.29 -37.46
N ALA A 897 56.99 15.83 -36.72
CA ALA A 897 56.88 15.98 -35.27
C ALA A 897 55.91 17.12 -34.90
N SER A 898 55.01 16.86 -33.95
CA SER A 898 54.09 17.86 -33.39
C SER A 898 54.71 18.66 -32.25
N SER A 899 55.67 18.07 -31.52
CA SER A 899 56.32 18.66 -30.34
C SER A 899 57.58 17.88 -29.96
N TYR A 900 58.27 18.30 -28.89
CA TYR A 900 59.50 17.73 -28.38
C TYR A 900 59.49 17.62 -26.85
N ASN A 901 60.22 16.64 -26.31
CA ASN A 901 60.51 16.51 -24.89
C ASN A 901 62.02 16.56 -24.65
N VAL A 902 62.43 17.32 -23.63
CA VAL A 902 63.81 17.62 -23.29
C VAL A 902 64.17 16.95 -21.96
N TYR A 903 65.34 16.31 -21.92
CA TYR A 903 65.81 15.53 -20.78
C TYR A 903 67.16 16.08 -20.28
N LYS A 904 67.31 16.18 -18.97
CA LYS A 904 68.56 16.48 -18.24
C LYS A 904 68.95 15.24 -17.43
N ASN A 905 70.12 14.68 -17.67
CA ASN A 905 70.63 13.47 -17.02
C ASN A 905 69.61 12.30 -17.06
N GLY A 906 68.86 12.16 -18.16
CA GLY A 906 67.83 11.14 -18.33
C GLY A 906 66.44 11.46 -17.74
N VAL A 907 66.28 12.57 -17.01
CA VAL A 907 65.00 13.02 -16.44
C VAL A 907 64.41 14.15 -17.28
N ARG A 908 63.11 14.07 -17.62
CA ARG A 908 62.41 15.10 -18.39
C ARG A 908 62.33 16.42 -17.62
N VAL A 909 62.66 17.55 -18.26
CA VAL A 909 62.74 18.88 -17.64
C VAL A 909 61.70 19.90 -18.13
N ASN A 910 61.06 19.66 -19.27
CA ASN A 910 59.87 20.42 -19.67
C ASN A 910 58.60 19.78 -19.07
N ALA A 911 57.71 20.59 -18.50
CA ALA A 911 56.44 20.11 -17.94
C ALA A 911 55.50 19.62 -19.07
N ASP A 912 55.31 20.44 -20.10
CA ASP A 912 54.51 20.15 -21.29
C ASP A 912 55.39 20.01 -22.55
N PRO A 913 55.05 19.15 -23.51
CA PRO A 913 55.81 19.00 -24.76
C PRO A 913 55.88 20.31 -25.54
N ILE A 914 57.08 20.75 -25.90
CA ILE A 914 57.30 22.07 -26.53
C ILE A 914 57.24 21.97 -28.05
N THR A 915 56.75 23.02 -28.72
CA THR A 915 56.64 23.04 -30.20
C THR A 915 57.85 23.66 -30.90
N GLY A 916 58.65 24.48 -30.20
CA GLY A 916 59.90 25.04 -30.70
C GLY A 916 61.07 24.05 -30.69
N THR A 917 62.12 24.34 -31.46
CA THR A 917 63.35 23.53 -31.53
C THR A 917 64.49 24.06 -30.65
N ASN A 918 64.14 24.78 -29.57
CA ASN A 918 65.05 25.23 -28.54
C ASN A 918 64.38 25.19 -27.16
N PHE A 919 65.19 25.11 -26.10
CA PHE A 919 64.71 25.09 -24.72
C PHE A 919 65.79 25.57 -23.75
N LYS A 920 65.40 26.37 -22.75
CA LYS A 920 66.28 26.80 -21.66
C LYS A 920 65.96 26.03 -20.38
N VAL A 921 66.98 25.41 -19.81
CA VAL A 921 66.90 24.66 -18.55
C VAL A 921 67.56 25.49 -17.46
N GLU A 922 66.79 25.92 -16.47
CA GLU A 922 67.25 26.74 -15.35
C GLU A 922 67.33 25.90 -14.05
N GLY A 923 67.74 26.52 -12.93
CA GLY A 923 67.91 25.83 -11.65
C GLY A 923 69.04 24.80 -11.66
N LEU A 924 70.11 25.07 -12.41
CA LEU A 924 71.33 24.26 -12.44
C LEU A 924 72.31 24.73 -11.36
N THR A 925 73.23 23.84 -10.97
CA THR A 925 74.35 24.15 -10.06
C THR A 925 75.52 24.70 -10.88
N ALA A 926 76.25 25.69 -10.35
CA ALA A 926 77.45 26.25 -10.98
C ALA A 926 78.57 25.20 -11.18
N LYS A 927 79.47 25.45 -12.15
CA LYS A 927 80.65 24.64 -12.49
C LYS A 927 80.38 23.13 -12.69
N THR A 928 79.14 22.72 -13.00
CA THR A 928 78.66 21.32 -13.01
C THR A 928 78.31 20.85 -14.42
N GLU A 929 78.69 19.61 -14.78
CA GLU A 929 78.36 19.03 -16.09
C GLU A 929 76.98 18.33 -16.07
N TYR A 930 76.16 18.65 -17.07
CA TYR A 930 74.87 18.04 -17.35
C TYR A 930 74.85 17.45 -18.76
N THR A 931 74.14 16.34 -18.92
CA THR A 931 73.92 15.67 -20.20
C THR A 931 72.48 15.88 -20.64
N PHE A 932 72.29 16.40 -21.85
CA PHE A 932 70.99 16.71 -22.43
C PHE A 932 70.67 15.83 -23.63
N THR A 933 69.43 15.35 -23.71
CA THR A 933 68.86 14.68 -24.90
C THR A 933 67.46 15.22 -25.19
N VAL A 934 67.02 15.08 -26.43
CA VAL A 934 65.70 15.49 -26.88
C VAL A 934 65.05 14.34 -27.66
N LYS A 935 63.73 14.18 -27.51
CA LYS A 935 62.90 13.29 -28.32
C LYS A 935 61.90 14.12 -29.10
N SER A 936 61.57 13.71 -30.33
CA SER A 936 60.42 14.25 -31.04
C SER A 936 59.17 13.48 -30.63
N LEU A 937 58.01 14.13 -30.71
CA LEU A 937 56.71 13.53 -30.44
C LEU A 937 55.84 13.62 -31.69
N VAL A 938 55.15 12.53 -32.00
CA VAL A 938 54.04 12.52 -32.95
C VAL A 938 52.82 11.98 -32.20
N ASN A 939 51.77 12.80 -32.05
CA ASN A 939 50.53 12.40 -31.38
C ASN A 939 50.76 11.70 -30.03
N THR A 940 51.50 12.36 -29.14
CA THR A 940 51.95 11.89 -27.80
C THR A 940 53.01 10.79 -27.75
N ILE A 941 53.35 10.13 -28.86
CA ILE A 941 54.36 9.06 -28.88
C ILE A 941 55.74 9.62 -29.18
N GLU A 942 56.69 9.32 -28.31
CA GLU A 942 58.07 9.78 -28.43
C GLU A 942 58.90 8.95 -29.42
N SER A 943 59.88 9.59 -30.04
CA SER A 943 60.96 8.94 -30.77
C SER A 943 61.96 8.26 -29.83
N ASP A 944 62.87 7.49 -30.45
CA ASP A 944 64.19 7.24 -29.88
C ASP A 944 64.87 8.57 -29.48
N ALA A 945 65.72 8.56 -28.45
CA ALA A 945 66.40 9.78 -27.98
C ALA A 945 67.46 10.25 -28.98
N SER A 946 67.64 11.56 -29.09
CA SER A 946 68.77 12.16 -29.80
C SER A 946 70.12 11.68 -29.23
N THR A 947 71.18 11.84 -30.01
CA THR A 947 72.56 11.84 -29.47
C THR A 947 72.66 12.84 -28.31
N ALA A 948 73.42 12.49 -27.28
CA ALA A 948 73.51 13.27 -26.04
C ALA A 948 74.52 14.42 -26.13
N LEU A 949 74.07 15.62 -25.76
CA LEU A 949 74.88 16.83 -25.66
C LEU A 949 75.34 17.05 -24.21
N LYS A 950 76.65 17.07 -23.95
CA LYS A 950 77.23 17.38 -22.64
C LYS A 950 77.55 18.87 -22.55
N VAL A 951 77.16 19.52 -21.45
CA VAL A 951 77.36 20.95 -21.20
C VAL A 951 77.72 21.18 -19.74
N LYS A 952 78.72 22.02 -19.48
CA LYS A 952 79.12 22.44 -18.12
C LYS A 952 78.68 23.89 -17.88
N THR A 953 78.10 24.17 -16.72
CA THR A 953 77.70 25.53 -16.30
C THR A 953 78.92 26.39 -15.90
N MET A 954 78.75 27.71 -15.95
CA MET A 954 79.76 28.71 -15.55
C MET A 954 79.94 28.80 -14.03
N GLY A 955 80.87 29.64 -13.56
CA GLY A 955 80.99 30.05 -12.17
C GLY A 955 80.10 31.24 -11.80
N ASP A 956 79.99 31.51 -10.50
CA ASP A 956 79.28 32.68 -9.97
C ASP A 956 80.10 33.98 -10.19
N PRO A 957 79.43 35.14 -10.43
CA PRO A 957 80.11 36.40 -10.76
C PRO A 957 80.86 37.00 -9.57
N VAL A 958 81.96 37.72 -9.85
CA VAL A 958 82.86 38.28 -8.83
C VAL A 958 82.59 39.77 -8.63
N ASN A 959 82.43 40.18 -7.37
CA ASN A 959 82.29 41.57 -6.95
C ASN A 959 83.63 42.11 -6.41
N LEU A 960 84.01 43.31 -6.83
CA LEU A 960 85.22 44.02 -6.42
C LEU A 960 84.83 45.41 -5.88
N ASN A 961 85.40 45.79 -4.74
CA ASN A 961 85.16 47.11 -4.17
C ASN A 961 86.27 48.06 -4.64
N VAL A 962 85.92 49.19 -5.27
CA VAL A 962 86.89 50.06 -5.96
C VAL A 962 87.24 51.33 -5.18
N GLY A 963 86.63 51.53 -4.02
CA GLY A 963 86.92 52.62 -3.09
C GLY A 963 85.69 53.47 -2.76
N THR A 964 85.92 54.63 -2.15
CA THR A 964 84.86 55.56 -1.75
C THR A 964 85.14 56.99 -2.18
N VAL A 965 84.09 57.70 -2.55
CA VAL A 965 84.07 59.14 -2.91
C VAL A 965 83.77 59.98 -1.67
N THR A 966 84.52 61.07 -1.51
CA THR A 966 84.42 61.97 -0.34
C THR A 966 84.55 63.41 -0.82
N GLY A 967 83.60 64.29 -0.47
CA GLY A 967 83.57 65.67 -0.94
C GLY A 967 82.41 66.50 -0.39
N ALA A 968 82.39 67.79 -0.72
CA ALA A 968 81.32 68.70 -0.33
C ALA A 968 80.08 68.58 -1.25
N PRO A 969 78.86 68.82 -0.74
CA PRO A 969 77.65 68.82 -1.56
C PRO A 969 77.74 69.76 -2.77
N GLY A 970 77.11 69.37 -3.87
CA GLY A 970 77.06 70.16 -5.10
C GLY A 970 78.34 70.12 -5.94
N LYS A 971 79.36 69.34 -5.54
CA LYS A 971 80.64 69.21 -6.27
C LYS A 971 80.73 67.90 -7.06
N ASN A 972 81.44 67.99 -8.19
CA ASN A 972 81.82 66.84 -9.00
C ASN A 972 83.11 66.21 -8.45
N VAL A 973 83.23 64.89 -8.54
CA VAL A 973 84.40 64.08 -8.20
C VAL A 973 84.61 63.06 -9.33
N ILE A 974 85.87 62.88 -9.74
CA ILE A 974 86.25 61.92 -10.77
C ILE A 974 86.88 60.70 -10.11
N VAL A 975 86.42 59.51 -10.50
CA VAL A 975 86.95 58.21 -10.07
C VAL A 975 87.65 57.56 -11.25
N LYS A 976 88.87 57.06 -11.03
CA LYS A 976 89.67 56.38 -12.04
C LYS A 976 89.84 54.92 -11.66
N VAL A 977 89.54 54.01 -12.60
CA VAL A 977 89.72 52.56 -12.43
C VAL A 977 90.76 52.10 -13.45
N ASP A 978 91.86 51.48 -12.99
CA ASP A 978 92.83 50.84 -13.88
C ASP A 978 92.24 49.52 -14.39
N VAL A 979 92.33 49.28 -15.70
CA VAL A 979 91.86 48.05 -16.36
C VAL A 979 92.95 47.40 -17.23
N SER A 980 94.20 47.85 -17.09
CA SER A 980 95.30 47.44 -17.95
C SER A 980 95.85 46.04 -17.64
N ASN A 981 96.77 45.56 -18.50
CA ASN A 981 97.46 44.26 -18.40
C ASN A 981 96.58 42.98 -18.35
N ASN A 982 95.29 43.07 -18.64
CA ASN A 982 94.36 41.93 -18.64
C ASN A 982 94.25 41.28 -20.04
N SER A 983 95.30 40.53 -20.44
CA SER A 983 95.46 39.93 -21.77
C SER A 983 94.48 38.79 -22.15
N SER A 984 93.46 38.52 -21.33
CA SER A 984 92.56 37.36 -21.49
C SER A 984 91.08 37.74 -21.65
N ILE A 985 90.75 39.04 -21.73
CA ILE A 985 89.38 39.52 -21.89
C ILE A 985 88.97 39.51 -23.37
N SER A 986 88.07 38.61 -23.75
CA SER A 986 87.52 38.51 -25.12
C SER A 986 86.18 39.23 -25.31
N ALA A 987 85.38 39.42 -24.25
CA ALA A 987 84.10 40.15 -24.26
C ALA A 987 83.60 40.57 -22.86
N ALA A 988 84.31 41.44 -22.14
CA ALA A 988 83.86 41.89 -20.82
C ALA A 988 82.64 42.83 -20.88
N ARG A 989 81.69 42.58 -19.97
CA ARG A 989 80.76 43.58 -19.43
C ARG A 989 81.17 43.89 -18.01
N PHE A 990 81.44 45.17 -17.74
CA PHE A 990 81.66 45.69 -16.39
C PHE A 990 80.40 46.42 -15.92
N ILE A 991 80.03 46.22 -14.66
CA ILE A 991 78.92 46.93 -14.01
C ILE A 991 79.50 47.74 -12.86
N VAL A 992 79.23 49.05 -12.83
CA VAL A 992 79.68 49.97 -11.79
C VAL A 992 78.50 50.30 -10.89
N GLY A 993 78.58 49.91 -9.61
CA GLY A 993 77.56 50.18 -8.60
C GLY A 993 77.86 51.42 -7.77
N PHE A 994 76.86 52.26 -7.52
CA PHE A 994 76.96 53.45 -6.67
C PHE A 994 75.59 53.84 -6.08
N ASP A 995 75.58 54.50 -4.93
CA ASP A 995 74.34 54.98 -4.30
C ASP A 995 73.79 56.23 -5.00
N ASN A 996 72.81 56.03 -5.90
CA ASN A 996 72.14 57.13 -6.63
C ASN A 996 71.17 57.94 -5.75
N SER A 997 71.03 57.66 -4.43
CA SER A 997 70.38 58.60 -3.51
C SER A 997 71.33 59.73 -3.10
N LYS A 998 72.64 59.48 -3.02
CA LYS A 998 73.67 60.43 -2.58
C LYS A 998 74.54 60.99 -3.71
N LEU A 999 74.82 60.17 -4.73
CA LEU A 999 75.57 60.55 -5.93
C LEU A 999 74.63 60.72 -7.15
N GLU A 1000 75.06 61.53 -8.10
CA GLU A 1000 74.52 61.68 -9.45
C GLU A 1000 75.63 61.30 -10.44
N TYR A 1001 75.34 60.45 -11.43
CA TYR A 1001 76.35 60.14 -12.45
C TYR A 1001 76.43 61.27 -13.49
N ILE A 1002 77.63 61.84 -13.60
CA ILE A 1002 78.17 62.78 -14.59
C ILE A 1002 78.07 62.30 -16.04
N ALA A 1003 79.21 61.80 -16.48
CA ALA A 1003 79.53 61.22 -17.77
C ALA A 1003 80.76 60.31 -17.58
N THR A 1004 81.10 59.54 -18.62
CA THR A 1004 82.46 58.97 -18.76
C THR A 1004 83.27 59.96 -19.57
N ASN A 1005 84.48 60.30 -19.15
CA ASN A 1005 85.35 61.18 -19.94
C ASN A 1005 85.86 60.39 -21.17
N PRO A 1006 85.51 60.75 -22.43
CA PRO A 1006 85.80 59.88 -23.58
C PRO A 1006 87.29 59.76 -23.94
N GLY A 1007 88.15 60.60 -23.35
CA GLY A 1007 89.55 60.79 -23.75
C GLY A 1007 90.46 59.56 -23.66
N THR A 1008 90.07 58.50 -22.93
CA THR A 1008 90.84 57.24 -22.81
C THR A 1008 90.18 56.03 -23.50
N LEU A 1009 88.96 56.17 -24.05
CA LEU A 1009 88.22 55.07 -24.71
C LEU A 1009 88.54 54.97 -26.20
N ALA A 1010 89.82 54.79 -26.54
CA ALA A 1010 90.26 54.61 -27.92
C ALA A 1010 89.85 53.24 -28.50
N GLN A 1011 89.30 53.24 -29.72
CA GLN A 1011 88.95 52.05 -30.52
C GLN A 1011 87.84 51.13 -29.95
N GLY A 1012 86.60 51.62 -29.88
CA GLY A 1012 85.42 50.78 -30.19
C GLY A 1012 84.56 50.24 -29.03
N GLY A 1013 84.73 50.73 -27.80
CA GLY A 1013 83.76 50.50 -26.73
C GLY A 1013 82.41 51.19 -27.02
N THR A 1014 81.30 50.63 -26.54
CA THR A 1014 79.97 51.27 -26.62
C THR A 1014 79.32 51.28 -25.23
N ILE A 1015 78.98 52.45 -24.72
CA ILE A 1015 78.28 52.58 -23.43
C ILE A 1015 76.83 52.10 -23.63
N VAL A 1016 76.39 51.15 -22.80
CA VAL A 1016 75.01 50.62 -22.80
C VAL A 1016 74.35 50.98 -21.48
N THR A 1017 73.92 52.24 -21.36
CA THR A 1017 73.17 52.73 -20.21
C THR A 1017 71.75 52.16 -20.18
N ASN A 1018 71.57 51.06 -19.46
CA ASN A 1018 70.26 50.64 -18.97
C ASN A 1018 70.18 50.95 -17.47
N LEU A 1019 69.24 51.81 -17.07
CA LEU A 1019 69.15 52.37 -15.72
C LEU A 1019 67.93 51.82 -14.97
N ALA A 1020 68.17 50.80 -14.14
CA ALA A 1020 67.23 50.27 -13.17
C ALA A 1020 67.91 50.13 -11.80
N GLY A 1021 68.14 51.27 -11.14
CA GLY A 1021 68.68 51.35 -9.77
C GLY A 1021 70.21 51.20 -9.66
N ASN A 1022 70.86 52.26 -9.14
CA ASN A 1022 72.22 52.23 -8.55
C ASN A 1022 73.37 51.62 -9.39
N GLN A 1023 73.23 51.44 -10.70
CA GLN A 1023 74.26 50.80 -11.55
C GLN A 1023 74.40 51.45 -12.94
N VAL A 1024 75.62 51.40 -13.49
CA VAL A 1024 75.97 51.75 -14.88
C VAL A 1024 76.72 50.58 -15.52
N THR A 1025 76.29 50.13 -16.70
CA THR A 1025 76.94 49.02 -17.44
C THR A 1025 77.81 49.55 -18.58
N ILE A 1026 79.02 49.01 -18.72
CA ILE A 1026 80.00 49.35 -19.75
C ILE A 1026 80.38 48.08 -20.50
N GLY A 1027 80.19 48.08 -21.83
CA GLY A 1027 80.43 46.92 -22.68
C GLY A 1027 81.48 47.20 -23.77
N TYR A 1028 82.47 46.31 -23.87
CA TYR A 1028 83.31 46.23 -25.06
C TYR A 1028 82.69 45.25 -26.05
N ILE A 1029 82.48 45.71 -27.30
CA ILE A 1029 81.87 44.90 -28.37
C ILE A 1029 82.79 44.93 -29.60
N ASN A 1030 83.95 44.27 -29.50
CA ASN A 1030 84.73 43.72 -30.62
C ASN A 1030 85.88 42.86 -30.09
N GLN A 1031 86.25 41.79 -30.81
CA GLN A 1031 87.23 40.79 -30.38
C GLN A 1031 88.69 41.26 -30.59
N LYS A 1032 89.12 42.31 -29.88
CA LYS A 1032 90.50 42.83 -29.92
C LYS A 1032 90.97 43.13 -28.50
N MET A 1033 92.13 42.56 -28.13
CA MET A 1033 92.54 42.48 -26.71
C MET A 1033 93.06 43.83 -26.17
N ILE A 1034 92.80 44.09 -24.89
CA ILE A 1034 93.30 45.26 -24.16
C ILE A 1034 94.69 44.93 -23.59
N THR A 1035 95.76 45.44 -24.20
CA THR A 1035 97.14 45.05 -23.88
C THR A 1035 98.13 46.20 -23.70
N GLU A 1036 97.67 47.45 -23.59
CA GLU A 1036 98.52 48.59 -23.23
C GLU A 1036 98.45 48.84 -21.71
N ALA A 1037 99.60 49.15 -21.10
CA ALA A 1037 99.72 49.42 -19.67
C ALA A 1037 99.28 50.86 -19.34
N GLY A 1038 98.53 51.06 -18.25
CA GLY A 1038 98.07 52.39 -17.82
C GLY A 1038 96.79 52.88 -18.52
N THR A 1039 95.97 51.99 -19.06
CA THR A 1039 94.61 52.32 -19.53
C THR A 1039 93.65 52.48 -18.34
N PHE A 1040 93.17 53.71 -18.10
CA PHE A 1040 92.21 54.03 -17.05
C PHE A 1040 90.82 54.34 -17.60
N LEU A 1041 89.78 53.86 -16.91
CA LEU A 1041 88.40 54.28 -17.07
C LEU A 1041 88.12 55.47 -16.13
N GLU A 1042 87.74 56.62 -16.66
CA GLU A 1042 87.40 57.83 -15.88
C GLU A 1042 85.89 58.07 -15.82
N LEU A 1043 85.33 58.02 -14.61
CA LEU A 1043 83.91 58.23 -14.33
C LEU A 1043 83.73 59.49 -13.48
N GLU A 1044 82.88 60.42 -13.93
CA GLU A 1044 82.53 61.62 -13.17
C GLU A 1044 81.20 61.42 -12.43
N PHE A 1045 81.14 61.83 -11.16
CA PHE A 1045 79.94 61.84 -10.33
C PHE A 1045 79.80 63.18 -9.62
N LYS A 1046 78.57 63.67 -9.40
CA LYS A 1046 78.28 64.82 -8.54
C LYS A 1046 77.68 64.35 -7.21
N ILE A 1047 78.16 64.92 -6.10
CA ILE A 1047 77.53 64.72 -4.78
C ILE A 1047 76.28 65.60 -4.73
N LYS A 1048 75.11 65.00 -4.47
CA LYS A 1048 73.82 65.70 -4.52
C LYS A 1048 73.71 66.76 -3.43
N ASP A 1049 73.06 67.87 -3.75
CA ASP A 1049 72.93 69.01 -2.84
C ASP A 1049 72.18 68.62 -1.56
N GLY A 1050 72.76 68.94 -0.39
CA GLY A 1050 72.30 68.49 0.93
C GLY A 1050 72.92 67.19 1.46
N MET A 1051 73.57 66.37 0.62
CA MET A 1051 74.21 65.12 1.04
C MET A 1051 75.69 65.33 1.38
N ALA A 1052 75.99 65.67 2.64
CA ALA A 1052 77.36 65.80 3.15
C ALA A 1052 77.74 64.56 3.98
N ASP A 1053 78.48 63.62 3.40
CA ASP A 1053 78.84 62.35 4.02
C ASP A 1053 80.29 61.98 3.66
N GLN A 1054 81.01 61.31 4.57
CA GLN A 1054 82.36 60.83 4.28
C GLN A 1054 82.33 59.34 3.90
N ASN A 1055 82.99 59.02 2.78
CA ASN A 1055 83.15 57.67 2.22
C ASN A 1055 81.88 57.06 1.58
N LEU A 1056 81.44 57.63 0.45
CA LEU A 1056 80.36 57.08 -0.40
C LEU A 1056 80.90 55.95 -1.31
N PRO A 1057 80.50 54.68 -1.16
CA PRO A 1057 81.16 53.56 -1.84
C PRO A 1057 80.81 53.43 -3.32
N ILE A 1058 81.78 52.96 -4.11
CA ILE A 1058 81.61 52.54 -5.50
C ILE A 1058 82.18 51.12 -5.67
N THR A 1059 81.43 50.26 -6.36
CA THR A 1059 81.79 48.86 -6.63
C THR A 1059 81.91 48.59 -8.13
N LEU A 1060 82.71 47.59 -8.51
CA LEU A 1060 82.75 47.00 -9.85
C LEU A 1060 82.35 45.52 -9.75
N THR A 1061 81.42 45.08 -10.58
CA THR A 1061 81.09 43.67 -10.79
C THR A 1061 81.50 43.29 -12.21
N SER A 1062 82.19 42.15 -12.37
CA SER A 1062 82.47 41.55 -13.67
C SER A 1062 81.76 40.20 -13.82
N LEU A 1063 81.20 39.95 -15.01
CA LEU A 1063 80.82 38.60 -15.42
C LEU A 1063 82.02 37.95 -16.11
N GLU A 1064 82.67 37.06 -15.36
CA GLU A 1064 83.81 36.18 -15.67
C GLU A 1064 85.05 36.79 -16.37
N LEU A 1065 86.19 36.61 -15.70
CA LEU A 1065 87.54 36.88 -16.19
C LEU A 1065 88.32 35.56 -16.05
N THR A 1066 88.14 34.65 -17.01
CA THR A 1066 88.75 33.30 -17.03
C THR A 1066 89.12 32.90 -18.46
N ASP A 1067 90.16 32.07 -18.61
CA ASP A 1067 90.61 31.57 -19.91
C ASP A 1067 90.11 30.15 -20.23
N LEU A 1068 90.47 29.65 -21.42
CA LEU A 1068 90.09 28.35 -21.95
C LEU A 1068 90.70 27.14 -21.19
N THR A 1069 91.47 27.37 -20.11
CA THR A 1069 92.12 26.32 -19.30
C THR A 1069 91.62 26.26 -17.84
N GLY A 1070 90.93 27.31 -17.36
CA GLY A 1070 90.13 27.24 -16.14
C GLY A 1070 90.84 27.54 -14.81
N VAL A 1071 91.85 28.42 -14.81
CA VAL A 1071 92.44 29.01 -13.59
C VAL A 1071 91.81 30.39 -13.32
N GLU A 1072 91.64 30.76 -12.05
CA GLU A 1072 91.09 32.07 -11.64
C GLU A 1072 92.10 33.21 -11.87
N LEU A 1073 91.65 34.29 -12.49
CA LEU A 1073 92.42 35.54 -12.62
C LEU A 1073 92.07 36.47 -11.45
N ILE A 1074 93.07 36.74 -10.60
CA ILE A 1074 92.95 37.69 -9.48
C ILE A 1074 93.33 39.10 -9.98
N PRO A 1075 92.40 40.06 -10.06
CA PRO A 1075 92.75 41.45 -10.36
C PRO A 1075 93.43 42.09 -9.14
N VAL A 1076 94.66 42.57 -9.33
CA VAL A 1076 95.45 43.24 -8.29
C VAL A 1076 94.94 44.68 -8.12
N ILE A 1077 94.06 44.93 -7.15
CA ILE A 1077 93.72 46.29 -6.72
C ILE A 1077 94.78 46.75 -5.72
N SER A 1078 95.70 47.60 -6.15
CA SER A 1078 96.69 48.23 -5.28
C SER A 1078 96.10 49.44 -4.54
N ASN A 1079 95.76 49.25 -3.26
CA ASN A 1079 95.49 50.26 -2.23
C ASN A 1079 94.42 51.34 -2.53
N GLY A 1080 93.24 51.14 -1.94
CA GLY A 1080 92.31 52.22 -1.56
C GLY A 1080 91.76 51.95 -0.16
N GLU A 1081 91.99 52.84 0.81
CA GLU A 1081 91.68 52.61 2.23
C GLU A 1081 90.20 52.83 2.60
N ILE A 1082 89.58 51.88 3.33
CA ILE A 1082 88.32 52.10 4.08
C ILE A 1082 88.32 51.22 5.35
N LYS A 1083 87.76 51.70 6.48
CA LYS A 1083 87.61 51.01 7.79
C LYS A 1083 86.19 51.19 8.36
N ILE A 1084 85.80 50.42 9.38
CA ILE A 1084 84.99 50.83 10.57
C ILE A 1084 84.90 49.68 11.61
N SER A 1085 84.49 49.99 12.86
CA SER A 1085 84.52 49.20 14.11
C SER A 1085 83.57 47.98 14.20
N GLY A 1086 83.76 47.00 15.10
CA GLY A 1086 84.82 46.86 16.12
C GLY A 1086 84.47 45.99 17.35
N ILE A 1087 83.99 44.75 17.15
CA ILE A 1087 83.84 43.69 18.17
C ILE A 1087 84.46 42.40 17.60
N ILE A 1088 85.06 41.54 18.44
CA ILE A 1088 85.69 40.27 18.03
C ILE A 1088 84.91 39.10 18.64
N ILE A 1089 84.48 38.15 17.80
CA ILE A 1089 83.81 36.92 18.25
C ILE A 1089 84.88 35.94 18.77
N GLY A 1090 84.61 35.28 19.91
CA GLY A 1090 85.56 34.42 20.63
C GLY A 1090 86.35 35.13 21.74
N ASP A 1091 86.45 36.46 21.72
CA ASP A 1091 87.03 37.28 22.78
C ASP A 1091 85.95 37.66 23.80
N ILE A 1092 85.91 36.95 24.92
CA ILE A 1092 84.83 36.99 25.92
C ILE A 1092 85.22 37.90 27.09
N ASN A 1093 86.51 38.11 27.31
CA ASN A 1093 87.00 39.05 28.31
C ASN A 1093 87.04 40.50 27.77
N GLY A 1094 87.24 40.68 26.46
CA GLY A 1094 87.18 41.96 25.75
C GLY A 1094 88.54 42.68 25.63
N ASP A 1095 89.66 41.96 25.72
CA ASP A 1095 91.02 42.53 25.62
C ASP A 1095 91.53 42.67 24.16
N GLY A 1096 90.79 42.10 23.20
CA GLY A 1096 91.14 42.07 21.78
C GLY A 1096 91.76 40.76 21.30
N ALA A 1097 91.92 39.73 22.15
CA ALA A 1097 92.58 38.47 21.81
C ALA A 1097 91.81 37.23 22.27
N ILE A 1098 91.49 36.34 21.32
CA ILE A 1098 90.82 35.07 21.58
C ILE A 1098 91.78 34.10 22.29
N SER A 1099 91.64 33.94 23.60
CA SER A 1099 92.62 33.22 24.44
C SER A 1099 92.06 31.97 25.15
N ALA A 1100 92.96 31.22 25.80
CA ALA A 1100 92.58 30.09 26.64
C ALA A 1100 91.82 30.53 27.92
N PHE A 1101 91.87 31.82 28.28
CA PHE A 1101 91.09 32.38 29.38
C PHE A 1101 89.62 32.58 28.96
N ASP A 1102 89.38 33.03 27.73
CA ASP A 1102 88.04 33.16 27.14
C ASP A 1102 87.37 31.80 27.02
N ALA A 1103 88.11 30.78 26.57
CA ALA A 1103 87.66 29.40 26.60
C ALA A 1103 87.23 28.94 28.01
N LEU A 1104 88.00 29.31 29.04
CA LEU A 1104 87.65 28.98 30.43
C LEU A 1104 86.42 29.78 30.91
N MET A 1105 86.27 31.04 30.50
CA MET A 1105 85.08 31.85 30.77
C MET A 1105 83.84 31.27 30.09
N ALA A 1106 83.91 30.86 28.82
CA ALA A 1106 82.83 30.16 28.12
C ALA A 1106 82.41 28.89 28.89
N LEU A 1107 83.37 28.09 29.39
CA LEU A 1107 83.06 26.90 30.19
C LEU A 1107 82.42 27.24 31.55
N GLN A 1108 82.85 28.33 32.18
CA GLN A 1108 82.29 28.81 33.45
C GLN A 1108 80.89 29.41 33.28
N ILE A 1109 80.60 30.04 32.13
CA ILE A 1109 79.27 30.48 31.71
C ILE A 1109 78.37 29.27 31.45
N ALA A 1110 78.84 28.32 30.61
CA ALA A 1110 78.13 27.08 30.26
C ALA A 1110 77.78 26.21 31.47
N THR A 1111 78.62 26.19 32.50
CA THR A 1111 78.40 25.45 33.75
C THR A 1111 77.70 26.27 34.84
N GLY A 1112 77.22 27.48 34.52
CA GLY A 1112 76.47 28.34 35.45
C GLY A 1112 77.28 28.90 36.62
N LYS A 1113 78.62 28.83 36.56
CA LYS A 1113 79.52 29.39 37.59
C LYS A 1113 79.71 30.90 37.45
N ILE A 1114 79.47 31.47 36.27
CA ILE A 1114 79.48 32.91 35.99
C ILE A 1114 78.23 33.26 35.18
N VAL A 1115 77.59 34.40 35.51
CA VAL A 1115 76.49 34.98 34.72
C VAL A 1115 77.08 36.02 33.76
N PRO A 1116 76.99 35.84 32.43
CA PRO A 1116 77.61 36.74 31.45
C PRO A 1116 76.82 38.03 31.22
N THR A 1117 77.51 39.08 30.78
CA THR A 1117 76.87 40.26 30.16
C THR A 1117 76.52 39.99 28.69
N THR A 1118 75.65 40.80 28.08
CA THR A 1118 75.18 40.59 26.70
C THR A 1118 76.31 40.50 25.68
N THR A 1119 77.28 41.42 25.71
CA THR A 1119 78.42 41.42 24.77
C THR A 1119 79.26 40.15 24.89
N GLN A 1120 79.52 39.71 26.12
CA GLN A 1120 80.26 38.48 26.41
C GLN A 1120 79.46 37.23 26.00
N LYS A 1121 78.12 37.31 26.10
CA LYS A 1121 77.24 36.24 25.61
C LYS A 1121 77.34 36.13 24.08
N THR A 1122 77.30 37.25 23.35
CA THR A 1122 77.49 37.31 21.89
C THR A 1122 78.89 36.88 21.46
N ALA A 1123 79.93 37.21 22.22
CA ALA A 1123 81.30 36.77 21.90
C ALA A 1123 81.54 35.28 22.18
N ALA A 1124 80.83 34.67 23.15
CA ALA A 1124 80.93 33.25 23.48
C ALA A 1124 80.04 32.34 22.62
N ASP A 1125 78.96 32.88 22.07
CA ASP A 1125 78.02 32.23 21.15
C ASP A 1125 78.60 32.19 19.72
N ILE A 1126 79.75 31.51 19.57
CA ILE A 1126 80.62 31.64 18.38
C ILE A 1126 80.03 31.09 17.07
N ASP A 1127 78.98 30.25 17.13
CA ASP A 1127 78.22 29.82 15.94
C ASP A 1127 76.80 30.42 15.88
N GLY A 1128 76.50 31.38 16.77
CA GLY A 1128 75.27 32.17 16.76
C GLY A 1128 73.99 31.38 17.09
N ASN A 1129 74.10 30.23 17.77
CA ASN A 1129 72.96 29.37 18.08
C ASN A 1129 72.12 29.86 19.29
N GLY A 1130 72.66 30.75 20.12
CA GLY A 1130 72.01 31.35 21.29
C GLY A 1130 72.34 30.68 22.64
N MET A 1131 73.02 29.52 22.62
CA MET A 1131 73.41 28.75 23.79
C MET A 1131 74.94 28.61 23.89
N ILE A 1132 75.47 28.85 25.10
CA ILE A 1132 76.88 28.67 25.41
C ILE A 1132 77.02 27.37 26.21
N SER A 1133 77.75 26.41 25.67
CA SER A 1133 78.00 25.09 26.23
C SER A 1133 79.50 24.82 26.37
N ALA A 1134 79.85 23.60 26.79
CA ALA A 1134 81.25 23.18 26.83
C ALA A 1134 81.90 23.07 25.44
N PHE A 1135 81.12 22.94 24.35
CA PHE A 1135 81.65 22.83 22.98
C PHE A 1135 82.19 24.14 22.43
N GLU A 1136 81.51 25.25 22.66
CA GLU A 1136 81.96 26.60 22.25
C GLU A 1136 83.25 26.93 23.01
N SER A 1137 83.28 26.62 24.31
CA SER A 1137 84.49 26.68 25.13
C SER A 1137 85.66 25.89 24.54
N LEU A 1138 85.41 24.67 24.05
CA LEU A 1138 86.45 23.80 23.49
C LEU A 1138 86.94 24.31 22.13
N ARG A 1139 86.05 24.86 21.30
CA ARG A 1139 86.40 25.51 20.02
C ARG A 1139 87.24 26.77 20.24
N ILE A 1140 86.89 27.61 21.21
CA ILE A 1140 87.70 28.79 21.60
C ILE A 1140 89.08 28.36 22.10
N LEU A 1141 89.18 27.27 22.87
CA LEU A 1141 90.47 26.72 23.28
C LEU A 1141 91.29 26.17 22.10
N GLN A 1142 90.64 25.54 21.12
CA GLN A 1142 91.29 25.04 19.90
C GLN A 1142 91.80 26.19 19.02
N PHE A 1143 91.09 27.32 18.97
CA PHE A 1143 91.54 28.54 18.32
C PHE A 1143 92.72 29.19 19.04
N ALA A 1144 92.58 29.44 20.34
CA ALA A 1144 93.61 30.05 21.19
C ALA A 1144 94.91 29.22 21.26
N THR A 1145 94.84 27.91 20.99
CA THR A 1145 96.02 27.02 20.89
C THR A 1145 96.49 26.78 19.46
N GLY A 1146 95.96 27.51 18.47
CA GLY A 1146 96.40 27.48 17.07
C GLY A 1146 96.09 26.19 16.31
N LYS A 1147 95.11 25.40 16.78
CA LYS A 1147 94.79 24.06 16.24
C LYS A 1147 93.58 24.04 15.32
N THR A 1148 92.74 25.08 15.32
CA THR A 1148 91.53 25.18 14.50
C THR A 1148 91.19 26.65 14.27
N THR A 1149 90.68 27.01 13.09
CA THR A 1149 90.09 28.33 12.83
C THR A 1149 88.60 28.28 13.16
N ILE A 1150 88.07 29.27 13.89
CA ILE A 1150 86.62 29.39 14.11
C ILE A 1150 85.99 29.92 12.82
N LEU A 1151 84.84 29.33 12.47
CA LEU A 1151 83.99 29.60 11.32
C LEU A 1151 82.55 29.74 11.81
#